data_AF-A0A9P9SXB0-F1
#
_entry.id   AF-A0A9P9SXB0-F1
#
_cell.length_a   1.000
_cell.length_b   1.000
_cell.length_c   1.000
_cell.angle_alpha   90.00
_cell.angle_beta   90.00
_cell.angle_gamma   90.00
#
_symmetry.space_group_name_H-M   'P 1'
#
loop_
_entity.id
_entity.type
_entity.pdbx_description
1 polymer ?
#
loop_
_entity_poly.entity_id
_entity_poly.type
_entity_poly.pdbx_seq_one_letter_code
_entity_poly.pdbx_strand_id
1 'polypeptide(L)'
;MTCSLDRLPFDILYYIASSLHLDDVVHLGQTCRQLKAFLEEKTLQRRIVENLPHAKETKLARAGHISYSQALQSIFDRRHAISNAYPFSARKFGQGDAFLYRHGVLCVSTGDVVCVSEVRAPWGSVRLDLTAIVCPILQSAFSILGSIKTTLLYYNEGILAIYVENETRSNAGHIFAISTAQEGNGHSRVITALQLTSNSKLFVRHNSRYLYYGTHTGIGDDGHHKWEISGVSLDDQILLPEAERPLLFEDFHGTDIGSTVAFEIFNDYFYAVSNQGTFEVEELDWTSFYHCIRFPLDNPVTKAMLRDERVYRRQHAQGPIHDSWTDLSLQVSERTNEIMILESRREWVQASSRQSRTFYTTPFRVNLKGSSRESSPSEDASEMVLLPEDDLFVDILDSSNKPNWMPTPNLYSWSQHPEFAKTDTAPRSFILARTKFRAYNYSCTSFLDLVEDEHCCNDASKPPCLRLRVGSRRESGLKNSAPDIKGKGRANAVIEPVFADLVEYRSSPITLWPPPASRCACSSRLHDILNPQLPLGPSYARSVIGVLDDRTLVYMIKVGRSYGASNEGALGTVVVIDFTRPDNIVESTISPTAPTLARCDSKMANDNDDEAGKEASDDFDASCWQWAIGQNRRCKSGTCR
;
A
#
# COMPACT_ATOMS: atom_id res chain seq x y z
N MET A 1 -32.25 35.78 16.88
CA MET A 1 -30.90 36.13 16.38
C MET A 1 -30.25 34.87 15.89
N THR A 2 -29.82 34.80 14.64
CA THR A 2 -29.06 33.66 14.11
C THR A 2 -27.58 33.89 14.43
N CYS A 3 -27.03 33.07 15.34
CA CYS A 3 -25.58 33.07 15.58
C CYS A 3 -24.92 32.26 14.45
N SER A 4 -23.92 32.84 13.79
CA SER A 4 -23.13 32.17 12.76
C SER A 4 -21.89 31.53 13.36
N LEU A 5 -21.42 30.43 12.75
CA LEU A 5 -20.31 29.62 13.27
C LEU A 5 -19.04 30.45 13.52
N ASP A 6 -18.71 31.37 12.64
CA ASP A 6 -17.57 32.28 12.72
C ASP A 6 -17.64 33.24 13.91
N ARG A 7 -18.81 33.45 14.52
CA ARG A 7 -19.01 34.34 15.67
C ARG A 7 -19.00 33.63 17.01
N LEU A 8 -18.78 32.31 17.02
CA LEU A 8 -18.68 31.57 18.26
C LEU A 8 -17.38 31.91 19.02
N PRO A 9 -17.39 31.86 20.36
CA PRO A 9 -16.18 31.95 21.16
C PRO A 9 -15.13 30.92 20.76
N PHE A 10 -13.85 31.28 20.93
CA PHE A 10 -12.71 30.41 20.59
C PHE A 10 -12.84 29.01 21.19
N ASP A 11 -13.20 28.90 22.47
CA ASP A 11 -13.30 27.62 23.16
C ASP A 11 -14.34 26.69 22.51
N ILE A 12 -15.49 27.24 22.10
CA ILE A 12 -16.53 26.47 21.43
C ILE A 12 -16.05 25.99 20.06
N LEU A 13 -15.42 26.89 19.28
CA LEU A 13 -14.83 26.53 18.00
C LEU A 13 -13.73 25.47 18.14
N TYR A 14 -12.91 25.57 19.18
CA TYR A 14 -11.86 24.61 19.51
C TYR A 14 -12.43 23.22 19.80
N TYR A 15 -13.49 23.12 20.61
CA TYR A 15 -14.15 21.85 20.86
C TYR A 15 -14.80 21.25 19.61
N ILE A 16 -15.45 22.08 18.79
CA ILE A 16 -16.03 21.64 17.51
C ILE A 16 -14.93 21.10 16.60
N ALA A 17 -13.89 21.88 16.33
CA ALA A 17 -12.82 21.50 15.43
C ALA A 17 -11.99 20.30 15.95
N SER A 18 -11.85 20.15 17.26
CA SER A 18 -11.20 18.98 17.88
C SER A 18 -11.96 17.67 17.66
N SER A 19 -13.24 17.75 17.33
CA SER A 19 -14.12 16.61 17.06
C SER A 19 -14.22 16.27 15.57
N LEU A 20 -13.59 17.07 14.70
CA LEU A 20 -13.56 16.86 13.26
C LEU A 20 -12.32 16.10 12.82
N HIS A 21 -12.42 15.43 11.66
CA HIS A 21 -11.27 14.88 10.99
C HIS A 21 -10.34 15.98 10.46
N LEU A 22 -9.06 15.67 10.34
CA LEU A 22 -8.03 16.61 9.87
C LEU A 22 -8.43 17.31 8.57
N ASP A 23 -8.92 16.55 7.60
CA ASP A 23 -9.30 17.07 6.29
C ASP A 23 -10.48 18.07 6.40
N ASP A 24 -11.44 17.80 7.27
CA ASP A 24 -12.61 18.66 7.48
C ASP A 24 -12.23 19.97 8.16
N VAL A 25 -11.27 19.94 9.09
CA VAL A 25 -10.77 21.17 9.72
C VAL A 25 -10.04 22.05 8.70
N VAL A 26 -9.26 21.46 7.79
CA VAL A 26 -8.62 22.20 6.71
C VAL A 26 -9.66 22.80 5.76
N HIS A 27 -10.69 22.03 5.37
CA HIS A 27 -11.79 22.55 4.55
C HIS A 27 -12.57 23.66 5.26
N LEU A 28 -12.79 23.54 6.58
CA LEU A 28 -13.43 24.58 7.39
C LEU A 28 -12.66 25.91 7.32
N GLY A 29 -11.33 25.85 7.42
CA GLY A 29 -10.46 27.01 7.26
C GLY A 29 -10.53 27.66 5.87
N GLN A 30 -10.95 26.93 4.84
CA GLN A 30 -11.11 27.47 3.47
C GLN A 30 -12.44 28.21 3.26
N THR A 31 -13.38 28.16 4.22
CA THR A 31 -14.71 28.76 4.07
C THR A 31 -14.73 30.28 4.29
N CYS A 32 -13.99 30.80 5.27
CA CYS A 32 -13.89 32.23 5.55
C CYS A 32 -12.56 32.61 6.21
N ARG A 33 -12.22 33.92 6.18
CA ARG A 33 -10.95 34.43 6.71
C ARG A 33 -10.78 34.21 8.21
N GLN A 34 -11.86 34.30 8.98
CA GLN A 34 -11.81 34.13 10.43
C GLN A 34 -11.55 32.67 10.83
N LEU A 35 -12.21 31.72 10.16
CA LEU A 35 -11.96 30.29 10.38
C LEU A 35 -10.58 29.87 9.86
N LYS A 36 -10.06 30.54 8.82
CA LYS A 36 -8.67 30.38 8.40
C LYS A 36 -7.69 30.81 9.51
N ALA A 37 -7.88 32.00 10.07
CA ALA A 37 -7.04 32.49 11.17
C ALA A 37 -7.12 31.55 12.40
N PHE A 38 -8.31 31.01 12.68
CA PHE A 38 -8.50 30.00 13.72
C PHE A 38 -7.72 28.70 13.45
N LEU A 39 -7.63 28.25 12.19
CA LEU A 39 -6.79 27.10 11.80
C LEU A 39 -5.29 27.35 11.98
N GLU A 40 -4.87 28.62 11.96
CA GLU A 40 -3.47 29.02 12.14
C GLU A 40 -3.04 29.00 13.63
N GLU A 41 -3.99 28.81 14.56
CA GLU A 41 -3.70 28.72 15.99
C GLU A 41 -2.95 27.43 16.37
N LYS A 42 -1.81 27.61 17.05
CA LYS A 42 -0.86 26.52 17.35
C LYS A 42 -1.47 25.41 18.22
N THR A 43 -2.32 25.78 19.17
CA THR A 43 -2.97 24.84 20.09
C THR A 43 -3.93 23.91 19.34
N LEU A 44 -4.69 24.45 18.40
CA LEU A 44 -5.59 23.69 17.54
C LEU A 44 -4.82 22.77 16.60
N GLN A 45 -3.80 23.28 15.91
CA GLN A 45 -2.96 22.48 15.01
C GLN A 45 -2.34 21.29 15.74
N ARG A 46 -1.79 21.53 16.94
CA ARG A 46 -1.28 20.46 17.81
C ARG A 46 -2.38 19.46 18.10
N ARG A 47 -3.54 19.89 18.57
CA ARG A 47 -4.66 18.99 18.92
C ARG A 47 -5.09 18.10 17.76
N ILE A 48 -5.19 18.65 16.54
CA ILE A 48 -5.59 17.90 15.34
C ILE A 48 -4.53 16.90 14.92
N VAL A 49 -3.25 17.31 14.89
CA VAL A 49 -2.14 16.42 14.51
C VAL A 49 -1.98 15.27 15.52
N GLU A 50 -2.18 15.55 16.81
CA GLU A 50 -2.14 14.56 17.89
C GLU A 50 -3.28 13.53 17.81
N ASN A 51 -4.35 13.78 17.04
CA ASN A 51 -5.38 12.78 16.71
C ASN A 51 -4.90 11.73 15.68
N LEU A 52 -3.74 11.94 15.06
CA LEU A 52 -3.04 10.98 14.20
C LEU A 52 -1.66 10.67 14.79
N PRO A 53 -1.60 10.06 15.99
CA PRO A 53 -0.38 9.96 16.78
C PRO A 53 0.74 9.13 16.14
N HIS A 54 0.41 8.26 15.18
CA HIS A 54 1.37 7.34 14.56
C HIS A 54 1.79 7.75 13.14
N ALA A 55 1.20 8.81 12.57
CA ALA A 55 1.68 9.38 11.31
C ALA A 55 3.14 9.86 11.47
N LYS A 56 3.94 9.71 10.41
CA LYS A 56 5.37 10.07 10.42
C LYS A 56 5.55 11.56 10.76
N GLU A 57 4.72 12.42 10.18
CA GLU A 57 4.73 13.87 10.38
C GLU A 57 4.43 14.22 11.84
N THR A 58 3.51 13.51 12.49
CA THR A 58 3.20 13.69 13.91
C THR A 58 4.38 13.29 14.79
N LYS A 59 5.05 12.17 14.50
CA LYS A 59 6.25 11.74 15.22
C LYS A 59 7.38 12.78 15.07
N LEU A 60 7.60 13.29 13.87
CA LEU A 60 8.58 14.36 13.61
C LEU A 60 8.24 15.66 14.36
N ALA A 61 6.96 16.03 14.43
CA ALA A 61 6.53 17.22 15.17
C ALA A 61 6.73 17.07 16.67
N ARG A 62 6.41 15.90 17.25
CA ARG A 62 6.65 15.60 18.66
C ARG A 62 8.14 15.62 19.02
N ALA A 63 8.99 15.13 18.11
CA ALA A 63 10.44 15.16 18.25
C ALA A 63 11.04 16.57 18.03
N GLY A 64 10.23 17.56 17.62
CA GLY A 64 10.69 18.93 17.39
C GLY A 64 11.43 19.14 16.07
N HIS A 65 11.43 18.16 15.15
CA HIS A 65 12.06 18.29 13.83
C HIS A 65 11.26 19.20 12.89
N ILE A 66 9.94 19.23 13.05
CA ILE A 66 9.04 20.12 12.30
C ILE A 66 8.01 20.74 13.24
N SER A 67 7.38 21.84 12.84
CA SER A 67 6.25 22.41 13.56
C SER A 67 4.97 21.59 13.34
N TYR A 68 4.02 21.67 14.29
CA TYR A 68 2.69 21.09 14.12
C TYR A 68 1.93 21.67 12.92
N SER A 69 2.20 22.92 12.54
CA SER A 69 1.65 23.53 11.32
C SER A 69 2.16 22.82 10.05
N GLN A 70 3.47 22.58 9.98
CA GLN A 70 4.09 21.84 8.87
C GLN A 70 3.58 20.39 8.82
N ALA A 71 3.43 19.74 9.98
CA ALA A 71 2.89 18.39 10.06
C ALA A 71 1.44 18.32 9.56
N LEU A 72 0.58 19.25 10.01
CA LEU A 72 -0.80 19.37 9.56
C LEU A 72 -0.87 19.54 8.03
N GLN A 73 -0.09 20.47 7.48
CA GLN A 73 -0.07 20.73 6.04
C GLN A 73 0.47 19.51 5.26
N SER A 74 1.52 18.85 5.74
CA SER A 74 2.13 17.71 5.06
C SER A 74 1.19 16.50 5.03
N ILE A 75 0.49 16.21 6.13
CA ILE A 75 -0.51 15.13 6.18
C ILE A 75 -1.66 15.44 5.21
N PHE A 76 -2.19 16.67 5.25
CA PHE A 76 -3.27 17.09 4.36
C PHE A 76 -2.85 17.04 2.89
N ASP A 77 -1.71 17.64 2.53
CA ASP A 77 -1.22 17.70 1.15
C ASP A 77 -1.03 16.29 0.59
N ARG A 78 -0.44 15.38 1.36
CA ARG A 78 -0.24 13.98 0.98
C ARG A 78 -1.56 13.26 0.72
N ARG A 79 -2.49 13.31 1.68
CA ARG A 79 -3.80 12.64 1.56
C ARG A 79 -4.59 13.21 0.41
N HIS A 80 -4.65 14.53 0.30
CA HIS A 80 -5.33 15.23 -0.78
C HIS A 80 -4.73 14.88 -2.15
N ALA A 81 -3.41 14.84 -2.27
CA ALA A 81 -2.69 14.49 -3.49
C ALA A 81 -3.00 13.06 -3.93
N ILE A 82 -2.95 12.08 -3.01
CA ILE A 82 -3.28 10.68 -3.32
C ILE A 82 -4.75 10.58 -3.70
N SER A 83 -5.67 11.07 -2.87
CA SER A 83 -7.13 10.92 -3.05
C SER A 83 -7.69 11.57 -4.31
N ASN A 84 -6.96 12.51 -4.92
CA ASN A 84 -7.39 13.24 -6.12
C ASN A 84 -6.46 13.05 -7.33
N ALA A 85 -5.49 12.12 -7.25
CA ALA A 85 -4.47 11.90 -8.29
C ALA A 85 -3.71 13.18 -8.69
N TYR A 86 -3.27 13.97 -7.70
CA TYR A 86 -2.47 15.18 -7.88
C TYR A 86 -1.08 15.01 -7.26
N PRO A 87 -0.17 14.23 -7.87
CA PRO A 87 1.20 14.11 -7.38
C PRO A 87 1.95 15.44 -7.49
N PHE A 88 2.95 15.63 -6.63
CA PHE A 88 3.82 16.80 -6.62
C PHE A 88 5.06 16.61 -7.48
N SER A 89 5.48 15.37 -7.77
CA SER A 89 6.54 15.13 -8.74
C SER A 89 6.40 13.79 -9.45
N ALA A 90 7.02 13.68 -10.62
CA ALA A 90 7.19 12.44 -11.35
C ALA A 90 8.52 12.45 -12.08
N ARG A 91 9.28 11.36 -12.04
CA ARG A 91 10.58 11.29 -12.73
C ARG A 91 10.95 9.88 -13.17
N LYS A 92 11.81 9.80 -14.19
CA LYS A 92 12.57 8.58 -14.51
C LYS A 92 13.72 8.50 -13.53
N PHE A 93 13.72 7.49 -12.67
CA PHE A 93 14.70 7.39 -11.59
C PHE A 93 16.00 6.70 -12.07
N GLY A 94 15.87 5.63 -12.87
CA GLY A 94 17.02 4.92 -13.43
C GLY A 94 16.57 3.69 -14.22
N GLN A 95 17.53 2.85 -14.60
CA GLN A 95 17.29 1.58 -15.28
C GLN A 95 17.87 0.41 -14.50
N GLY A 96 17.27 -0.77 -14.61
CA GLY A 96 17.75 -1.97 -13.93
C GLY A 96 16.96 -3.24 -14.23
N ASP A 97 17.46 -4.36 -13.74
CA ASP A 97 16.87 -5.69 -13.87
C ASP A 97 15.76 -5.94 -12.86
N ALA A 98 15.88 -5.41 -11.64
CA ALA A 98 14.82 -5.48 -10.65
C ALA A 98 14.87 -4.24 -9.78
N PHE A 99 13.77 -3.96 -9.11
CA PHE A 99 13.76 -2.96 -8.07
C PHE A 99 13.01 -3.46 -6.85
N LEU A 100 13.34 -2.85 -5.72
CA LEU A 100 12.67 -3.02 -4.45
C LEU A 100 12.48 -1.63 -3.84
N TYR A 101 11.26 -1.32 -3.44
CA TYR A 101 10.90 -0.04 -2.85
C TYR A 101 10.26 -0.25 -1.48
N ARG A 102 10.79 0.42 -0.44
CA ARG A 102 10.18 0.41 0.89
C ARG A 102 10.59 1.63 1.71
N HIS A 103 9.62 2.24 2.40
CA HIS A 103 9.82 3.35 3.34
C HIS A 103 10.64 4.53 2.77
N GLY A 104 10.41 4.90 1.51
CA GLY A 104 11.13 6.01 0.86
C GLY A 104 12.53 5.65 0.34
N VAL A 105 12.97 4.39 0.43
CA VAL A 105 14.25 3.92 -0.12
C VAL A 105 14.00 2.98 -1.30
N LEU A 106 14.78 3.19 -2.35
CA LEU A 106 14.71 2.46 -3.61
C LEU A 106 16.03 1.75 -3.86
N CYS A 107 15.96 0.43 -3.99
CA CYS A 107 17.08 -0.43 -4.38
C CYS A 107 16.84 -0.87 -5.81
N VAL A 108 17.78 -0.60 -6.73
CA VAL A 108 17.70 -1.04 -8.12
C VAL A 108 18.91 -1.92 -8.42
N SER A 109 18.66 -3.15 -8.88
CA SER A 109 19.71 -4.07 -9.32
C SER A 109 20.01 -3.88 -10.80
N THR A 110 21.27 -3.95 -11.18
CA THR A 110 21.75 -3.93 -12.57
C THR A 110 22.94 -4.87 -12.66
N GLY A 111 22.71 -6.07 -13.18
CA GLY A 111 23.63 -7.20 -13.04
C GLY A 111 23.97 -7.45 -11.57
N ASP A 112 25.27 -7.48 -11.26
CA ASP A 112 25.80 -7.73 -9.92
C ASP A 112 25.85 -6.49 -9.01
N VAL A 113 25.34 -5.35 -9.47
CA VAL A 113 25.38 -4.10 -8.72
C VAL A 113 23.98 -3.73 -8.24
N VAL A 114 23.85 -3.39 -6.95
CA VAL A 114 22.63 -2.78 -6.41
C VAL A 114 22.91 -1.34 -6.03
N CYS A 115 22.17 -0.41 -6.63
CA CYS A 115 22.16 0.99 -6.24
C CYS A 115 21.03 1.20 -5.22
N VAL A 116 21.39 1.66 -4.02
CA VAL A 116 20.46 1.98 -2.93
C VAL A 116 20.41 3.49 -2.77
N SER A 117 19.23 4.07 -2.80
CA SER A 117 19.05 5.53 -2.70
C SER A 117 17.69 5.90 -2.13
N GLU A 118 17.64 6.96 -1.35
CA GLU A 118 16.35 7.56 -1.00
C GLU A 118 15.67 8.13 -2.24
N VAL A 119 14.35 8.02 -2.30
CA VAL A 119 13.54 8.42 -3.46
C VAL A 119 13.71 9.90 -3.83
N ARG A 120 14.08 10.75 -2.88
CA ARG A 120 14.34 12.17 -3.11
C ARG A 120 15.82 12.53 -3.19
N ALA A 121 16.71 11.61 -2.83
CA ALA A 121 18.14 11.80 -2.99
C ALA A 121 18.55 11.68 -4.46
N PRO A 122 19.77 12.16 -4.80
CA PRO A 122 20.42 11.83 -6.05
C PRO A 122 20.54 10.31 -6.23
N TRP A 123 20.46 9.85 -7.48
CA TRP A 123 20.59 8.43 -7.82
C TRP A 123 21.97 7.88 -7.43
N GLY A 124 21.99 6.67 -6.88
CA GLY A 124 23.21 5.91 -6.63
C GLY A 124 23.99 6.35 -5.38
N SER A 125 23.33 6.88 -4.36
CA SER A 125 23.99 7.32 -3.11
C SER A 125 24.82 6.23 -2.44
N VAL A 126 24.38 4.97 -2.53
CA VAL A 126 25.15 3.79 -2.10
C VAL A 126 25.14 2.77 -3.22
N ARG A 127 26.32 2.27 -3.60
CA ARG A 127 26.49 1.25 -4.63
C ARG A 127 27.11 -0.01 -4.02
N LEU A 128 26.38 -1.12 -4.12
CA LEU A 128 26.78 -2.41 -3.59
C LEU A 128 27.21 -3.30 -4.73
N ASP A 129 28.46 -3.73 -4.74
CA ASP A 129 28.97 -4.79 -5.63
C ASP A 129 28.73 -6.14 -4.95
N LEU A 130 27.69 -6.84 -5.40
CA LEU A 130 27.24 -8.09 -4.79
C LEU A 130 28.27 -9.20 -4.95
N THR A 131 29.00 -9.25 -6.07
CA THR A 131 30.07 -10.22 -6.29
C THR A 131 31.17 -10.02 -5.25
N ALA A 132 31.60 -8.77 -5.02
CA ALA A 132 32.63 -8.46 -4.02
C ALA A 132 32.17 -8.72 -2.57
N ILE A 133 30.87 -8.61 -2.30
CA ILE A 133 30.28 -8.82 -0.97
C ILE A 133 30.06 -10.32 -0.68
N VAL A 134 29.49 -11.05 -1.63
CA VAL A 134 28.96 -12.40 -1.42
C VAL A 134 29.95 -13.51 -1.80
N CYS A 135 30.72 -13.34 -2.88
CA CYS A 135 31.64 -14.39 -3.36
C CYS A 135 32.67 -14.84 -2.32
N PRO A 136 33.31 -13.97 -1.51
CA PRO A 136 34.28 -14.42 -0.51
C PRO A 136 33.69 -15.42 0.49
N ILE A 137 32.44 -15.20 0.89
CA ILE A 137 31.71 -16.08 1.82
C ILE A 137 31.36 -17.40 1.12
N LEU A 138 30.79 -17.34 -0.09
CA LEU A 138 30.43 -18.54 -0.84
C LEU A 138 31.63 -19.40 -1.26
N GLN A 139 32.77 -18.78 -1.61
CA GLN A 139 34.00 -19.49 -1.96
C GLN A 139 34.57 -20.23 -0.76
N SER A 140 34.60 -19.57 0.40
CA SER A 140 35.07 -20.18 1.65
C SER A 140 34.19 -21.36 2.11
N ALA A 141 32.89 -21.30 1.81
CA ALA A 141 31.94 -22.31 2.23
C ALA A 141 31.77 -23.47 1.21
N PHE A 142 31.97 -23.25 -0.11
CA PHE A 142 31.48 -24.22 -1.12
C PHE A 142 32.33 -24.45 -2.38
N SER A 143 33.53 -23.85 -2.53
CA SER A 143 34.36 -24.04 -3.75
C SER A 143 33.60 -23.74 -5.07
N ILE A 144 32.74 -22.72 -5.07
CA ILE A 144 31.89 -22.38 -6.22
C ILE A 144 32.66 -21.48 -7.21
N LEU A 145 32.92 -21.99 -8.42
CA LEU A 145 33.28 -21.21 -9.61
C LEU A 145 32.06 -21.23 -10.56
N GLY A 146 31.21 -20.21 -10.53
CA GLY A 146 30.05 -20.10 -11.41
C GLY A 146 29.40 -18.72 -11.37
N SER A 147 28.56 -18.43 -12.37
CA SER A 147 27.71 -17.23 -12.38
C SER A 147 26.65 -17.32 -11.28
N ILE A 148 26.41 -16.18 -10.65
CA ILE A 148 25.51 -16.05 -9.51
C ILE A 148 24.29 -15.26 -9.97
N LYS A 149 23.10 -15.76 -9.64
CA LYS A 149 21.86 -15.05 -9.87
C LYS A 149 21.36 -14.48 -8.55
N THR A 150 21.05 -13.19 -8.55
CA THR A 150 20.56 -12.48 -7.36
C THR A 150 19.11 -12.03 -7.53
N THR A 151 18.32 -12.19 -6.47
CA THR A 151 16.95 -11.66 -6.36
C THR A 151 16.85 -10.76 -5.13
N LEU A 152 16.30 -9.55 -5.29
CA LEU A 152 16.01 -8.64 -4.17
C LEU A 152 14.77 -9.14 -3.42
N LEU A 153 14.85 -9.30 -2.09
CA LEU A 153 13.75 -9.85 -1.30
C LEU A 153 13.05 -8.79 -0.46
N TYR A 154 13.82 -8.00 0.30
CA TYR A 154 13.25 -7.06 1.26
C TYR A 154 14.27 -6.02 1.74
N TYR A 155 13.78 -4.85 2.13
CA TYR A 155 14.59 -3.74 2.63
C TYR A 155 13.89 -3.12 3.82
N ASN A 156 14.62 -2.95 4.92
CA ASN A 156 14.13 -2.24 6.09
C ASN A 156 15.29 -1.75 6.95
N GLU A 157 15.15 -0.59 7.58
CA GLU A 157 16.10 -0.06 8.58
C GLU A 157 17.59 -0.15 8.17
N GLY A 158 17.90 0.15 6.90
CA GLY A 158 19.27 0.18 6.39
C GLY A 158 19.85 -1.20 6.03
N ILE A 159 19.05 -2.26 6.07
CA ILE A 159 19.46 -3.63 5.73
C ILE A 159 18.73 -4.06 4.46
N LEU A 160 19.47 -4.60 3.50
CA LEU A 160 18.97 -5.19 2.26
C LEU A 160 19.09 -6.71 2.36
N ALA A 161 17.96 -7.41 2.30
CA ALA A 161 17.90 -8.85 2.16
C ALA A 161 17.85 -9.26 0.67
N ILE A 162 18.78 -10.12 0.26
CA ILE A 162 18.84 -10.69 -1.09
C ILE A 162 18.87 -12.21 -1.04
N TYR A 163 18.35 -12.85 -2.08
CA TYR A 163 18.51 -14.28 -2.33
C TYR A 163 19.53 -14.47 -3.44
N VAL A 164 20.44 -15.41 -3.23
CA VAL A 164 21.55 -15.70 -4.11
C VAL A 164 21.54 -17.19 -4.45
N GLU A 165 21.47 -17.52 -5.74
CA GLU A 165 21.52 -18.90 -6.22
C GLU A 165 22.59 -19.09 -7.31
N ASN A 166 23.12 -20.32 -7.39
CA ASN A 166 24.05 -20.69 -8.44
C ASN A 166 23.27 -21.16 -9.68
N GLU A 167 23.54 -20.54 -10.83
CA GLU A 167 22.86 -20.88 -12.09
C GLU A 167 23.09 -22.33 -12.53
N THR A 168 24.22 -22.94 -12.13
CA THR A 168 24.60 -24.31 -12.51
C THR A 168 24.15 -25.38 -11.51
N ARG A 169 23.83 -24.99 -10.27
CA ARG A 169 23.37 -25.89 -9.19
C ARG A 169 22.23 -25.26 -8.43
N SER A 170 21.01 -25.50 -8.90
CA SER A 170 19.75 -24.93 -8.39
C SER A 170 19.36 -25.31 -6.96
N ASN A 171 20.12 -26.16 -6.26
CA ASN A 171 19.71 -26.76 -4.98
C ASN A 171 20.43 -26.20 -3.75
N ALA A 172 21.21 -25.12 -3.88
CA ALA A 172 21.92 -24.49 -2.76
C ALA A 172 21.87 -22.96 -2.85
N GLY A 173 20.71 -22.41 -2.50
CA GLY A 173 20.49 -20.97 -2.43
C GLY A 173 20.82 -20.41 -1.05
N HIS A 174 21.11 -19.11 -0.97
CA HIS A 174 21.42 -18.42 0.28
C HIS A 174 20.67 -17.10 0.39
N ILE A 175 20.19 -16.77 1.58
CA ILE A 175 19.73 -15.43 1.93
C ILE A 175 20.90 -14.66 2.54
N PHE A 176 21.16 -13.46 2.04
CA PHE A 176 22.11 -12.54 2.67
C PHE A 176 21.38 -11.31 3.19
N ALA A 177 21.66 -10.93 4.44
CA ALA A 177 21.31 -9.61 4.98
C ALA A 177 22.55 -8.71 4.89
N ILE A 178 22.46 -7.63 4.12
CA ILE A 178 23.58 -6.76 3.79
C ILE A 178 23.29 -5.36 4.32
N SER A 179 24.24 -4.81 5.08
CA SER A 179 24.20 -3.42 5.51
C SER A 179 24.39 -2.46 4.33
N THR A 180 23.50 -1.49 4.24
CA THR A 180 23.53 -0.41 3.24
C THR A 180 24.16 0.87 3.76
N ALA A 181 24.76 0.85 4.96
CA ALA A 181 25.50 1.98 5.51
C ALA A 181 26.64 2.41 4.56
N GLN A 182 26.99 3.69 4.53
CA GLN A 182 28.09 4.15 3.67
C GLN A 182 29.44 3.53 4.09
N GLU A 183 29.58 3.23 5.37
CA GLU A 183 30.76 2.61 5.96
C GLU A 183 30.69 1.07 5.80
N GLY A 184 31.78 0.48 5.29
CA GLY A 184 31.89 -0.97 5.06
C GLY A 184 32.44 -1.29 3.67
N ASN A 185 33.39 -2.21 3.58
CA ASN A 185 34.02 -2.62 2.32
C ASN A 185 33.83 -4.12 2.07
N GLY A 186 33.30 -4.47 0.90
CA GLY A 186 33.10 -5.86 0.48
C GLY A 186 32.30 -6.68 1.49
N HIS A 187 32.78 -7.88 1.80
CA HIS A 187 32.12 -8.86 2.68
C HIS A 187 31.86 -8.39 4.11
N SER A 188 32.56 -7.36 4.62
CA SER A 188 32.30 -6.79 5.96
C SER A 188 30.89 -6.19 6.11
N ARG A 189 30.18 -5.98 5.00
CA ARG A 189 28.79 -5.51 4.98
C ARG A 189 27.77 -6.61 5.28
N VAL A 190 28.16 -7.88 5.22
CA VAL A 190 27.26 -9.00 5.47
C VAL A 190 27.02 -9.11 6.97
N ILE A 191 25.75 -8.94 7.36
CA ILE A 191 25.30 -9.10 8.75
C ILE A 191 25.06 -10.59 9.03
N THR A 192 24.35 -11.26 8.13
CA THR A 192 24.12 -12.71 8.22
C THR A 192 23.97 -13.34 6.84
N ALA A 193 24.29 -14.62 6.75
CA ALA A 193 24.14 -15.45 5.56
C ALA A 193 23.50 -16.79 5.95
N LEU A 194 22.37 -17.12 5.34
CA LEU A 194 21.55 -18.27 5.69
C LEU A 194 21.44 -19.20 4.48
N GLN A 195 21.78 -20.48 4.65
CA GLN A 195 21.58 -21.47 3.61
C GLN A 195 20.13 -21.90 3.55
N LEU A 196 19.57 -21.95 2.34
CA LEU A 196 18.23 -22.45 2.08
C LEU A 196 18.29 -23.83 1.42
N THR A 197 17.37 -24.69 1.85
CA THR A 197 17.12 -26.00 1.22
C THR A 197 16.22 -25.87 -0.01
N SER A 198 15.37 -24.83 -0.06
CA SER A 198 14.42 -24.57 -1.14
C SER A 198 14.06 -23.09 -1.23
N ASN A 199 13.60 -22.65 -2.41
CA ASN A 199 13.15 -21.28 -2.69
C ASN A 199 11.67 -21.20 -3.08
N SER A 200 10.91 -22.29 -2.90
CA SER A 200 9.48 -22.33 -3.25
C SER A 200 8.69 -21.26 -2.49
N LYS A 201 8.15 -20.28 -3.23
CA LYS A 201 7.37 -19.15 -2.72
C LYS A 201 8.08 -18.38 -1.58
N LEU A 202 9.40 -18.24 -1.67
CA LEU A 202 10.22 -17.57 -0.67
C LEU A 202 9.75 -16.14 -0.40
N PHE A 203 9.66 -15.77 0.87
CA PHE A 203 9.55 -14.37 1.31
C PHE A 203 10.51 -14.08 2.46
N VAL A 204 10.84 -12.80 2.65
CA VAL A 204 11.62 -12.30 3.78
C VAL A 204 10.94 -11.07 4.38
N ARG A 205 10.94 -10.98 5.70
CA ARG A 205 10.55 -9.80 6.49
C ARG A 205 11.58 -9.62 7.59
N HIS A 206 12.06 -8.40 7.79
CA HIS A 206 13.00 -8.12 8.87
C HIS A 206 12.83 -6.70 9.42
N ASN A 207 13.32 -6.49 10.64
CA ASN A 207 13.65 -5.18 11.20
C ASN A 207 15.17 -5.09 11.37
N SER A 208 15.67 -4.17 12.19
CA SER A 208 17.09 -4.06 12.55
C SER A 208 17.61 -5.23 13.39
N ARG A 209 16.74 -5.99 14.05
CA ARG A 209 17.13 -7.02 15.05
C ARG A 209 16.86 -8.45 14.63
N TYR A 210 15.82 -8.69 13.84
CA TYR A 210 15.36 -10.03 13.47
C TYR A 210 15.08 -10.11 11.99
N LEU A 211 15.45 -11.23 11.37
CA LEU A 211 15.09 -11.60 10.01
C LEU A 211 14.28 -12.89 10.03
N TYR A 212 13.07 -12.82 9.50
CA TYR A 212 12.20 -13.97 9.26
C TYR A 212 12.07 -14.22 7.77
N TYR A 213 12.11 -15.49 7.42
CA TYR A 213 11.83 -15.95 6.07
C TYR A 213 10.89 -17.14 6.11
N GLY A 214 10.16 -17.35 5.01
CA GLY A 214 9.28 -18.49 4.89
C GLY A 214 9.27 -19.08 3.50
N THR A 215 9.06 -20.39 3.45
CA THR A 215 8.94 -21.18 2.22
C THR A 215 7.68 -22.03 2.27
N HIS A 216 7.07 -22.26 1.11
CA HIS A 216 5.90 -23.13 0.98
C HIS A 216 6.34 -24.56 0.66
N THR A 217 7.06 -25.16 1.61
CA THR A 217 7.74 -26.46 1.47
C THR A 217 7.46 -27.42 2.60
N GLY A 218 7.03 -26.92 3.76
CA GLY A 218 6.66 -27.75 4.89
C GLY A 218 5.60 -28.76 4.47
N ILE A 219 5.63 -29.95 5.05
CA ILE A 219 4.62 -30.98 4.81
C ILE A 219 3.90 -31.16 6.15
N GLY A 220 2.61 -30.84 6.17
CA GLY A 220 1.76 -31.08 7.33
C GLY A 220 1.45 -32.56 7.52
N ASP A 221 0.86 -32.91 8.65
CA ASP A 221 0.40 -34.28 8.93
C ASP A 221 -0.66 -34.77 7.93
N ASP A 222 -1.33 -33.84 7.25
CA ASP A 222 -2.30 -34.08 6.18
C ASP A 222 -1.66 -34.36 4.80
N GLY A 223 -0.33 -34.29 4.69
CA GLY A 223 0.40 -34.50 3.45
C GLY A 223 0.35 -33.31 2.48
N HIS A 224 -0.29 -32.20 2.84
CA HIS A 224 -0.31 -30.99 2.03
C HIS A 224 0.89 -30.09 2.33
N HIS A 225 1.27 -29.27 1.34
CA HIS A 225 2.29 -28.26 1.55
C HIS A 225 1.77 -27.15 2.46
N LYS A 226 2.60 -26.73 3.41
CA LYS A 226 2.33 -25.70 4.41
C LYS A 226 3.44 -24.64 4.38
N TRP A 227 3.15 -23.51 4.98
CA TRP A 227 4.16 -22.47 5.23
C TRP A 227 5.08 -22.88 6.37
N GLU A 228 6.37 -22.89 6.07
CA GLU A 228 7.44 -23.15 7.02
C GLU A 228 8.20 -21.84 7.26
N ILE A 229 8.16 -21.33 8.49
CA ILE A 229 8.70 -20.02 8.87
C ILE A 229 9.92 -20.21 9.78
N SER A 230 11.03 -19.58 9.39
CA SER A 230 12.27 -19.57 10.16
C SER A 230 12.68 -18.14 10.49
N GLY A 231 13.33 -17.96 11.65
CA GLY A 231 13.79 -16.66 12.12
C GLY A 231 15.23 -16.73 12.61
N VAL A 232 15.98 -15.65 12.39
CA VAL A 232 17.33 -15.46 12.94
C VAL A 232 17.45 -14.08 13.57
N SER A 233 18.31 -13.98 14.59
CA SER A 233 18.75 -12.68 15.07
C SER A 233 19.77 -12.08 14.10
N LEU A 234 19.68 -10.76 13.91
CA LEU A 234 20.66 -9.94 13.19
C LEU A 234 21.63 -9.26 14.16
N ASP A 235 21.41 -9.40 15.47
CA ASP A 235 22.27 -8.90 16.53
C ASP A 235 22.85 -10.09 17.30
N ASP A 236 24.18 -10.24 17.26
CA ASP A 236 24.91 -11.32 17.95
C ASP A 236 24.69 -11.33 19.47
N GLN A 237 24.25 -10.22 20.05
CA GLN A 237 23.94 -10.11 21.49
C GLN A 237 22.57 -10.69 21.84
N ILE A 238 21.70 -10.89 20.84
CA ILE A 238 20.34 -11.38 21.02
C ILE A 238 20.28 -12.80 20.44
N LEU A 239 20.11 -13.79 21.31
CA LEU A 239 19.90 -15.17 20.87
C LEU A 239 18.41 -15.48 20.85
N LEU A 240 17.94 -15.98 19.71
CA LEU A 240 16.62 -16.57 19.65
C LEU A 240 16.63 -17.92 20.39
N PRO A 241 15.52 -18.32 21.03
CA PRO A 241 15.37 -19.66 21.57
C PRO A 241 15.70 -20.70 20.49
N GLU A 242 16.50 -21.71 20.83
CA GLU A 242 16.77 -22.83 19.93
C GLU A 242 15.46 -23.52 19.59
N ALA A 243 15.00 -23.33 18.35
CA ALA A 243 13.89 -24.08 17.80
C ALA A 243 14.48 -25.33 17.11
N GLU A 244 14.12 -26.52 17.59
CA GLU A 244 14.56 -27.78 16.98
C GLU A 244 14.14 -27.90 15.50
N ARG A 245 13.07 -27.19 15.12
CA ARG A 245 12.51 -27.14 13.76
C ARG A 245 11.92 -25.76 13.46
N PRO A 246 11.88 -25.35 12.17
CA PRO A 246 11.12 -24.20 11.73
C PRO A 246 9.64 -24.27 12.15
N LEU A 247 9.00 -23.09 12.30
CA LEU A 247 7.59 -22.98 12.63
C LEU A 247 6.73 -23.39 11.44
N LEU A 248 6.02 -24.51 11.58
CA LEU A 248 5.05 -24.96 10.60
C LEU A 248 3.69 -24.33 10.91
N PHE A 249 3.13 -23.60 9.95
CA PHE A 249 1.79 -23.04 10.07
C PHE A 249 0.74 -24.07 9.66
N GLU A 250 0.28 -24.84 10.64
CA GLU A 250 -0.86 -25.74 10.48
C GLU A 250 -2.16 -24.97 10.28
N ASP A 251 -3.10 -25.56 9.53
CA ASP A 251 -4.43 -25.00 9.24
C ASP A 251 -4.40 -23.57 8.63
N PHE A 252 -3.27 -23.23 7.97
CA PHE A 252 -3.05 -21.94 7.30
C PHE A 252 -2.85 -22.16 5.79
N HIS A 253 -3.93 -21.96 5.04
CA HIS A 253 -3.99 -22.29 3.61
C HIS A 253 -3.60 -21.11 2.71
N GLY A 254 -3.35 -21.36 1.44
CA GLY A 254 -3.02 -20.34 0.43
C GLY A 254 -1.53 -20.21 0.14
N THR A 255 -1.21 -19.90 -1.11
CA THR A 255 0.15 -20.02 -1.68
C THR A 255 0.66 -18.74 -2.33
N ASP A 256 -0.23 -17.79 -2.63
CA ASP A 256 0.07 -16.60 -3.42
C ASP A 256 0.10 -15.37 -2.51
N ILE A 257 1.31 -14.93 -2.18
CA ILE A 257 1.55 -13.75 -1.35
C ILE A 257 0.98 -12.52 -2.04
N GLY A 258 0.19 -11.74 -1.29
CA GLY A 258 -0.51 -10.57 -1.81
C GLY A 258 -1.88 -10.86 -2.40
N SER A 259 -2.31 -12.13 -2.48
CA SER A 259 -3.62 -12.51 -3.00
C SER A 259 -4.37 -13.45 -2.05
N THR A 260 -3.73 -14.54 -1.63
CA THR A 260 -4.32 -15.54 -0.73
C THR A 260 -3.72 -15.50 0.67
N VAL A 261 -2.45 -15.10 0.78
CA VAL A 261 -1.75 -14.91 2.06
C VAL A 261 -1.03 -13.57 2.10
N ALA A 262 -0.85 -13.01 3.30
CA ALA A 262 0.00 -11.83 3.51
C ALA A 262 0.77 -11.94 4.83
N PHE A 263 2.03 -11.50 4.80
CA PHE A 263 2.96 -11.53 5.93
C PHE A 263 3.55 -10.14 6.18
N GLU A 264 3.62 -9.72 7.44
CA GLU A 264 4.29 -8.48 7.83
C GLU A 264 4.87 -8.56 9.25
N ILE A 265 5.94 -7.80 9.50
CA ILE A 265 6.50 -7.57 10.83
C ILE A 265 6.14 -6.17 11.29
N PHE A 266 5.59 -6.07 12.50
CA PHE A 266 5.23 -4.78 13.08
C PHE A 266 5.23 -4.82 14.62
N ASN A 267 5.71 -3.76 15.27
CA ASN A 267 5.78 -3.64 16.73
C ASN A 267 6.35 -4.90 17.45
N ASP A 268 7.43 -5.48 16.92
CA ASP A 268 8.06 -6.69 17.46
C ASP A 268 7.19 -7.97 17.45
N TYR A 269 6.18 -8.02 16.59
CA TYR A 269 5.42 -9.23 16.27
C TYR A 269 5.47 -9.56 14.79
N PHE A 270 5.43 -10.85 14.50
CA PHE A 270 5.14 -11.38 13.18
C PHE A 270 3.63 -11.53 13.00
N TYR A 271 3.10 -11.15 11.84
CA TYR A 271 1.69 -11.27 11.47
C TYR A 271 1.56 -12.04 10.16
N ALA A 272 0.64 -13.00 10.13
CA ALA A 272 0.21 -13.68 8.94
C ALA A 272 -1.31 -13.70 8.84
N VAL A 273 -1.83 -13.49 7.64
CA VAL A 273 -3.25 -13.65 7.34
C VAL A 273 -3.44 -14.48 6.08
N SER A 274 -4.40 -15.39 6.11
CA SER A 274 -4.91 -16.09 4.93
C SER A 274 -6.40 -15.80 4.75
N ASN A 275 -6.86 -15.78 3.50
CA ASN A 275 -8.27 -15.69 3.15
C ASN A 275 -8.86 -17.02 2.64
N GLN A 276 -8.12 -18.12 2.76
CA GLN A 276 -8.53 -19.48 2.42
C GLN A 276 -8.63 -20.34 3.68
N GLY A 277 -9.70 -21.14 3.79
CA GLY A 277 -9.96 -21.95 4.99
C GLY A 277 -9.65 -23.44 4.88
N THR A 278 -9.70 -24.00 3.67
CA THR A 278 -9.45 -25.43 3.41
C THR A 278 -8.81 -25.61 2.03
N PHE A 279 -8.14 -26.74 1.81
CA PHE A 279 -7.65 -27.12 0.48
C PHE A 279 -8.77 -27.71 -0.40
N GLU A 280 -9.74 -28.37 0.22
CA GLU A 280 -10.92 -28.94 -0.45
C GLU A 280 -12.06 -27.93 -0.43
N VAL A 281 -12.77 -27.82 -1.55
CA VAL A 281 -13.99 -27.03 -1.63
C VAL A 281 -15.07 -27.78 -0.86
N GLU A 282 -15.40 -27.33 0.34
CA GLU A 282 -16.58 -27.83 1.04
C GLU A 282 -17.82 -27.43 0.24
N GLU A 283 -18.61 -28.43 -0.15
CA GLU A 283 -19.79 -28.22 -1.01
C GLU A 283 -20.87 -27.37 -0.31
N LEU A 284 -20.87 -27.34 1.03
CA LEU A 284 -21.86 -26.67 1.87
C LEU A 284 -21.20 -25.83 2.98
N ASP A 285 -20.63 -24.69 2.59
CA ASP A 285 -20.19 -23.63 3.49
C ASP A 285 -21.06 -22.37 3.33
N TRP A 286 -21.31 -21.66 4.43
CA TRP A 286 -22.05 -20.40 4.41
C TRP A 286 -21.18 -19.17 4.65
N THR A 287 -20.15 -19.28 5.48
CA THR A 287 -19.31 -18.16 5.89
C THR A 287 -17.84 -18.46 5.59
N SER A 288 -17.17 -17.54 4.88
CA SER A 288 -15.71 -17.56 4.76
C SER A 288 -15.09 -16.79 5.93
N PHE A 289 -13.93 -17.25 6.39
CA PHE A 289 -13.14 -16.61 7.44
C PHE A 289 -11.76 -16.15 6.93
N TYR A 290 -11.13 -15.25 7.67
CA TYR A 290 -9.69 -15.05 7.64
C TYR A 290 -9.04 -15.90 8.72
N HIS A 291 -7.89 -16.48 8.37
CA HIS A 291 -7.05 -17.24 9.30
C HIS A 291 -5.87 -16.36 9.68
N CYS A 292 -5.80 -15.97 10.95
CA CYS A 292 -4.84 -15.00 11.45
C CYS A 292 -3.86 -15.68 12.39
N ILE A 293 -2.55 -15.49 12.17
CA ILE A 293 -1.48 -15.99 13.03
C ILE A 293 -0.62 -14.81 13.50
N ARG A 294 -0.24 -14.82 14.78
CA ARG A 294 0.66 -13.83 15.37
C ARG A 294 1.58 -14.48 16.40
N PHE A 295 2.87 -14.15 16.37
CA PHE A 295 3.82 -14.53 17.42
C PHE A 295 4.87 -13.41 17.64
N PRO A 296 5.44 -13.31 18.85
CA PRO A 296 6.50 -12.33 19.14
C PRO A 296 7.84 -12.72 18.48
N LEU A 297 8.57 -11.74 17.97
CA LEU A 297 9.83 -12.00 17.22
C LEU A 297 10.97 -12.51 18.11
N ASP A 298 10.94 -12.26 19.41
CA ASP A 298 11.95 -12.73 20.36
C ASP A 298 11.66 -14.16 20.87
N ASN A 299 10.46 -14.68 20.62
CA ASN A 299 10.03 -16.01 21.06
C ASN A 299 9.21 -16.73 19.98
N PRO A 300 9.82 -17.12 18.85
CA PRO A 300 9.16 -17.79 17.73
C PRO A 300 8.96 -19.29 18.00
N VAL A 301 8.16 -19.62 19.00
CA VAL A 301 7.79 -21.01 19.32
C VAL A 301 6.29 -21.22 19.15
N THR A 302 5.89 -22.44 18.77
CA THR A 302 4.46 -22.80 18.57
C THR A 302 3.60 -22.47 19.78
N LYS A 303 4.15 -22.57 21.00
CA LYS A 303 3.43 -22.23 22.25
C LYS A 303 3.15 -20.73 22.42
N ALA A 304 3.99 -19.87 21.87
CA ALA A 304 3.83 -18.41 21.90
C ALA A 304 3.01 -17.89 20.71
N MET A 305 2.73 -18.77 19.74
CA MET A 305 1.94 -18.46 18.56
C MET A 305 0.45 -18.43 18.92
N LEU A 306 -0.16 -17.29 18.61
CA LEU A 306 -1.59 -17.09 18.71
C LEU A 306 -2.20 -17.27 17.32
N ARG A 307 -3.33 -17.96 17.26
CA ARG A 307 -4.10 -18.18 16.03
C ARG A 307 -5.58 -17.92 16.23
N ASP A 308 -6.22 -17.42 15.19
CA ASP A 308 -7.68 -17.26 15.11
C ASP A 308 -8.11 -17.58 13.68
N GLU A 309 -8.80 -18.71 13.52
CA GLU A 309 -9.25 -19.25 12.24
C GLU A 309 -10.69 -18.80 11.90
N ARG A 310 -11.36 -18.04 12.79
CA ARG A 310 -12.78 -17.68 12.66
C ARG A 310 -13.00 -16.16 12.59
N VAL A 311 -12.02 -15.40 12.14
CA VAL A 311 -12.19 -13.96 11.90
C VAL A 311 -13.11 -13.75 10.71
N TYR A 312 -14.28 -13.13 10.89
CA TYR A 312 -15.27 -12.94 9.83
C TYR A 312 -14.67 -12.32 8.56
N ARG A 313 -14.87 -12.96 7.40
CA ARG A 313 -14.50 -12.40 6.08
C ARG A 313 -15.73 -12.05 5.24
N ARG A 314 -16.66 -12.98 5.03
CA ARG A 314 -17.89 -12.77 4.22
C ARG A 314 -18.90 -13.89 4.37
N GLN A 315 -20.14 -13.61 3.98
CA GLN A 315 -21.13 -14.67 3.67
C GLN A 315 -21.02 -15.10 2.20
N HIS A 316 -21.22 -16.39 1.94
CA HIS A 316 -21.30 -16.95 0.58
C HIS A 316 -22.52 -16.41 -0.19
N ALA A 317 -23.60 -16.09 0.53
CA ALA A 317 -24.79 -15.42 -0.01
C ALA A 317 -24.52 -14.04 -0.67
N GLN A 318 -23.35 -13.43 -0.43
CA GLN A 318 -22.95 -12.18 -1.08
C GLN A 318 -22.62 -12.36 -2.59
N GLY A 319 -22.49 -13.60 -3.05
CA GLY A 319 -22.22 -13.94 -4.45
C GLY A 319 -20.76 -14.29 -4.73
N PRO A 320 -20.46 -14.86 -5.90
CA PRO A 320 -19.13 -15.35 -6.24
C PRO A 320 -18.09 -14.22 -6.36
N ILE A 321 -16.81 -14.58 -6.24
CA ILE A 321 -15.66 -13.69 -6.36
C ILE A 321 -14.90 -14.02 -7.64
N HIS A 322 -14.34 -13.00 -8.28
CA HIS A 322 -13.36 -13.16 -9.34
C HIS A 322 -11.94 -13.16 -8.75
N ASP A 323 -11.37 -14.34 -8.47
CA ASP A 323 -10.12 -14.47 -7.70
C ASP A 323 -8.91 -13.74 -8.29
N SER A 324 -8.81 -13.60 -9.62
CA SER A 324 -7.71 -12.82 -10.25
C SER A 324 -7.72 -11.32 -9.92
N TRP A 325 -8.80 -10.83 -9.30
CA TRP A 325 -8.94 -9.46 -8.81
C TRP A 325 -8.68 -9.30 -7.31
N THR A 326 -8.42 -10.41 -6.62
CA THR A 326 -8.12 -10.40 -5.19
C THR A 326 -6.76 -9.77 -4.95
N ASP A 327 -6.69 -8.90 -3.95
CA ASP A 327 -5.46 -8.29 -3.44
C ASP A 327 -5.58 -8.27 -1.92
N LEU A 328 -4.61 -8.84 -1.22
CA LEU A 328 -4.61 -9.03 0.23
C LEU A 328 -3.32 -8.43 0.82
N SER A 329 -3.47 -7.49 1.75
CA SER A 329 -2.33 -6.85 2.41
C SER A 329 -2.60 -6.54 3.88
N LEU A 330 -1.53 -6.33 4.63
CA LEU A 330 -1.57 -5.85 6.01
C LEU A 330 -1.06 -4.41 6.02
N GLN A 331 -1.84 -3.48 6.58
CA GLN A 331 -1.46 -2.07 6.71
C GLN A 331 -1.66 -1.55 8.14
N VAL A 332 -0.85 -0.59 8.54
CA VAL A 332 -0.91 0.01 9.88
C VAL A 332 -1.83 1.24 9.88
N SER A 333 -2.70 1.32 10.87
CA SER A 333 -3.53 2.50 11.13
C SER A 333 -2.69 3.64 11.72
N GLU A 334 -2.58 4.78 11.03
CA GLU A 334 -1.93 6.00 11.55
C GLU A 334 -2.60 6.57 12.81
N ARG A 335 -3.86 6.19 13.07
CA ARG A 335 -4.66 6.64 14.20
C ARG A 335 -4.53 5.73 15.41
N THR A 336 -4.66 4.41 15.21
CA THR A 336 -4.76 3.43 16.31
C THR A 336 -3.49 2.61 16.52
N ASN A 337 -2.54 2.66 15.60
CA ASN A 337 -1.36 1.78 15.57
C ASN A 337 -1.71 0.29 15.48
N GLU A 338 -2.92 -0.03 15.01
CA GLU A 338 -3.35 -1.41 14.82
C GLU A 338 -3.07 -1.85 13.39
N ILE A 339 -2.80 -3.15 13.24
CA ILE A 339 -2.71 -3.79 11.94
C ILE A 339 -4.13 -4.03 11.42
N MET A 340 -4.35 -3.67 10.16
CA MET A 340 -5.59 -3.83 9.42
C MET A 340 -5.36 -4.82 8.28
N ILE A 341 -6.27 -5.77 8.13
CA ILE A 341 -6.38 -6.65 6.96
C ILE A 341 -7.12 -5.88 5.88
N LEU A 342 -6.49 -5.73 4.72
CA LEU A 342 -7.09 -5.11 3.55
C LEU A 342 -7.26 -6.15 2.46
N GLU A 343 -8.50 -6.35 2.02
CA GLU A 343 -8.83 -7.25 0.92
C GLU A 343 -9.61 -6.49 -0.16
N SER A 344 -9.08 -6.44 -1.37
CA SER A 344 -9.86 -6.06 -2.55
C SER A 344 -10.53 -7.29 -3.12
N ARG A 345 -11.83 -7.24 -3.41
CA ARG A 345 -12.55 -8.32 -4.10
C ARG A 345 -13.34 -7.75 -5.26
N ARG A 346 -13.47 -8.51 -6.33
CA ARG A 346 -14.42 -8.19 -7.41
C ARG A 346 -15.52 -9.23 -7.42
N GLU A 347 -16.75 -8.77 -7.19
CA GLU A 347 -17.87 -9.63 -6.80
C GLU A 347 -19.09 -9.39 -7.68
N TRP A 348 -19.87 -10.46 -7.92
CA TRP A 348 -21.20 -10.38 -8.52
C TRP A 348 -22.23 -10.19 -7.43
N VAL A 349 -22.50 -8.93 -7.10
CA VAL A 349 -23.41 -8.56 -6.01
C VAL A 349 -24.77 -9.24 -6.21
N GLN A 350 -25.20 -10.04 -5.23
CA GLN A 350 -26.49 -10.74 -5.20
C GLN A 350 -26.78 -11.56 -6.48
N ALA A 351 -25.74 -12.19 -7.05
CA ALA A 351 -25.85 -12.94 -8.31
C ALA A 351 -26.38 -12.11 -9.50
N SER A 352 -26.21 -10.79 -9.47
CA SER A 352 -26.50 -9.92 -10.59
C SER A 352 -25.46 -10.07 -11.71
N SER A 353 -25.79 -9.62 -12.92
CA SER A 353 -24.84 -9.56 -14.05
C SER A 353 -23.78 -8.45 -13.91
N ARG A 354 -23.84 -7.64 -12.85
CA ARG A 354 -22.93 -6.52 -12.61
C ARG A 354 -21.83 -6.94 -11.64
N GLN A 355 -20.58 -6.93 -12.11
CA GLN A 355 -19.42 -7.10 -11.22
C GLN A 355 -18.91 -5.73 -10.74
N SER A 356 -18.57 -5.64 -9.46
CA SER A 356 -18.03 -4.44 -8.83
C SER A 356 -16.83 -4.81 -7.97
N ARG A 357 -15.78 -3.98 -7.98
CA ARG A 357 -14.69 -4.12 -7.01
C ARG A 357 -15.05 -3.39 -5.72
N THR A 358 -14.77 -4.00 -4.58
CA THR A 358 -14.95 -3.42 -3.25
C THR A 358 -13.70 -3.70 -2.42
N PHE A 359 -13.25 -2.69 -1.68
CA PHE A 359 -12.12 -2.80 -0.76
C PHE A 359 -12.65 -2.96 0.66
N TYR A 360 -12.31 -4.07 1.28
CA TYR A 360 -12.71 -4.45 2.61
C TYR A 360 -11.58 -4.16 3.58
N THR A 361 -11.93 -3.66 4.76
CA THR A 361 -10.97 -3.42 5.84
C THR A 361 -11.48 -4.04 7.13
N THR A 362 -10.68 -4.95 7.67
CA THR A 362 -10.98 -5.66 8.92
C THR A 362 -9.82 -5.47 9.89
N PRO A 363 -10.05 -5.11 11.16
CA PRO A 363 -8.98 -5.08 12.16
C PRO A 363 -8.38 -6.48 12.33
N PHE A 364 -7.05 -6.57 12.36
CA PHE A 364 -6.38 -7.83 12.64
C PHE A 364 -6.59 -8.19 14.11
N ARG A 365 -7.30 -9.28 14.37
CA ARG A 365 -7.62 -9.75 15.71
C ARG A 365 -7.18 -11.20 15.85
N VAL A 366 -6.55 -11.48 16.98
CA VAL A 366 -6.26 -12.84 17.41
C VAL A 366 -6.66 -12.92 18.87
N ASN A 367 -7.52 -13.88 19.20
CA ASN A 367 -8.01 -14.04 20.56
C ASN A 367 -6.87 -14.47 21.50
N LEU A 368 -6.62 -13.67 22.55
CA LEU A 368 -5.59 -13.93 23.57
C LEU A 368 -5.97 -15.07 24.53
N LYS A 369 -7.24 -15.49 24.53
CA LYS A 369 -7.70 -16.66 25.29
C LYS A 369 -7.29 -17.88 24.47
N GLY A 370 -6.10 -18.37 24.79
CA GLY A 370 -5.36 -19.31 23.98
C GLY A 370 -6.13 -20.55 23.53
N SER A 371 -5.71 -21.01 22.36
CA SER A 371 -5.66 -22.39 21.91
C SER A 371 -5.10 -23.34 23.00
N SER A 372 -5.82 -23.55 24.09
CA SER A 372 -5.61 -24.73 24.94
C SER A 372 -6.35 -25.90 24.31
N ARG A 373 -5.71 -26.56 23.33
CA ARG A 373 -5.96 -27.99 23.04
C ARG A 373 -5.35 -28.91 24.11
N GLU A 374 -5.21 -28.38 25.34
CA GLU A 374 -4.87 -29.11 26.57
C GLU A 374 -6.01 -28.94 27.58
N SER A 375 -7.23 -29.23 27.14
CA SER A 375 -8.24 -29.79 28.01
C SER A 375 -8.48 -31.20 27.50
N SER A 376 -8.09 -32.18 28.30
CA SER A 376 -8.43 -33.59 28.12
C SER A 376 -9.89 -33.74 27.70
N PRO A 377 -10.24 -34.74 26.86
CA PRO A 377 -11.59 -34.89 26.33
C PRO A 377 -12.51 -35.28 27.48
N SER A 378 -13.18 -34.31 28.09
CA SER A 378 -14.45 -34.58 28.72
C SER A 378 -15.46 -34.72 27.58
N GLU A 379 -15.80 -35.97 27.28
CA GLU A 379 -16.98 -36.36 26.53
C GLU A 379 -18.23 -35.73 27.19
N ASP A 380 -18.57 -34.47 26.86
CA ASP A 380 -19.93 -33.87 27.00
C ASP A 380 -19.95 -32.34 26.76
N ALA A 381 -19.25 -31.87 25.74
CA ALA A 381 -19.57 -30.59 25.12
C ALA A 381 -19.30 -30.68 23.63
N SER A 382 -20.24 -31.26 22.88
CA SER A 382 -20.33 -31.00 21.45
C SER A 382 -20.31 -29.48 21.28
N GLU A 383 -19.22 -28.94 20.73
CA GLU A 383 -19.22 -27.60 20.16
C GLU A 383 -20.37 -27.59 19.15
N MET A 384 -21.51 -27.01 19.55
CA MET A 384 -22.69 -26.93 18.70
C MET A 384 -22.26 -26.18 17.45
N VAL A 385 -22.19 -26.88 16.32
CA VAL A 385 -21.95 -26.24 15.03
C VAL A 385 -23.09 -25.25 14.84
N LEU A 386 -22.77 -23.95 14.94
CA LEU A 386 -23.74 -22.91 14.69
C LEU A 386 -24.10 -23.01 13.22
N LEU A 387 -25.39 -23.17 12.93
CA LEU A 387 -25.93 -23.24 11.58
C LEU A 387 -26.92 -22.10 11.38
N PRO A 388 -27.11 -21.64 10.14
CA PRO A 388 -28.14 -20.63 9.85
C PRO A 388 -29.53 -21.15 10.22
N GLU A 389 -30.29 -20.33 10.93
CA GLU A 389 -31.72 -20.57 11.15
C GLU A 389 -32.46 -20.48 9.81
N ASP A 390 -33.39 -21.41 9.56
CA ASP A 390 -34.28 -21.44 8.39
C ASP A 390 -33.62 -21.63 7.01
N ASP A 391 -32.49 -22.34 6.90
CA ASP A 391 -31.87 -22.69 5.61
C ASP A 391 -32.15 -24.14 5.20
N LEU A 392 -32.61 -24.35 3.95
CA LEU A 392 -32.98 -25.66 3.40
C LEU A 392 -31.80 -26.63 3.29
N PHE A 393 -30.56 -26.13 3.22
CA PHE A 393 -29.38 -26.98 3.11
C PHE A 393 -28.96 -27.56 4.47
N VAL A 394 -29.46 -27.02 5.59
CA VAL A 394 -29.19 -27.56 6.93
C VAL A 394 -29.72 -28.99 7.06
N ASP A 395 -30.89 -29.26 6.48
CA ASP A 395 -31.52 -30.59 6.51
C ASP A 395 -30.79 -31.65 5.68
N ILE A 396 -29.85 -31.24 4.82
CA ILE A 396 -29.11 -32.11 3.89
C ILE A 396 -27.72 -32.45 4.44
N LEU A 397 -27.28 -31.78 5.52
CA LEU A 397 -25.98 -32.02 6.13
C LEU A 397 -25.90 -33.45 6.69
N ASP A 398 -24.83 -34.16 6.33
CA ASP A 398 -24.49 -35.44 6.91
C ASP A 398 -23.24 -35.33 7.81
N SER A 399 -22.81 -36.46 8.39
CA SER A 399 -21.66 -36.50 9.29
C SER A 399 -20.31 -36.28 8.59
N SER A 400 -20.29 -36.18 7.25
CA SER A 400 -19.07 -35.89 6.47
C SER A 400 -18.89 -34.40 6.20
N ASN A 401 -19.95 -33.59 6.31
CA ASN A 401 -19.88 -32.13 6.13
C ASN A 401 -19.31 -31.45 7.38
N LYS A 402 -18.50 -30.41 7.20
CA LYS A 402 -17.93 -29.58 8.28
C LYS A 402 -18.32 -28.10 8.12
N PRO A 403 -19.64 -27.82 8.00
CA PRO A 403 -20.10 -26.53 7.54
C PRO A 403 -19.68 -25.39 8.45
N ASN A 404 -19.25 -24.31 7.82
CA ASN A 404 -18.86 -23.09 8.47
C ASN A 404 -19.97 -22.05 8.39
N TRP A 405 -20.49 -21.66 9.55
CA TRP A 405 -21.37 -20.51 9.67
C TRP A 405 -21.05 -19.65 10.88
N MET A 406 -21.22 -18.35 10.70
CA MET A 406 -21.25 -17.35 11.76
C MET A 406 -22.23 -16.25 11.36
N PRO A 407 -23.06 -15.74 12.29
CA PRO A 407 -23.90 -14.59 11.99
C PRO A 407 -23.04 -13.42 11.52
N THR A 408 -23.55 -12.68 10.53
CA THR A 408 -22.87 -11.48 10.03
C THR A 408 -22.70 -10.49 11.18
N PRO A 409 -21.47 -10.13 11.56
CA PRO A 409 -21.24 -9.17 12.63
C PRO A 409 -21.72 -7.78 12.19
N ASN A 410 -21.86 -6.88 13.17
CA ASN A 410 -22.14 -5.47 12.89
C ASN A 410 -21.11 -4.92 11.89
N LEU A 411 -21.59 -4.61 10.69
CA LEU A 411 -20.78 -3.96 9.67
C LEU A 411 -20.71 -2.47 9.97
N TYR A 412 -19.55 -1.89 9.72
CA TYR A 412 -19.36 -0.46 9.83
C TYR A 412 -19.10 0.14 8.44
N SER A 413 -19.62 1.32 8.19
CA SER A 413 -19.52 2.02 6.92
C SER A 413 -18.07 2.24 6.48
N TRP A 414 -17.15 2.42 7.44
CA TRP A 414 -15.71 2.53 7.18
C TRP A 414 -15.07 1.21 6.70
N SER A 415 -15.67 0.04 6.92
CA SER A 415 -15.06 -1.25 6.58
C SER A 415 -15.17 -1.63 5.10
N GLN A 416 -15.95 -0.89 4.30
CA GLN A 416 -16.16 -1.21 2.88
C GLN A 416 -16.10 0.03 2.00
N HIS A 417 -15.25 0.01 0.97
CA HIS A 417 -15.16 1.05 -0.05
C HIS A 417 -15.49 0.45 -1.43
N PRO A 418 -16.71 0.67 -1.98
CA PRO A 418 -17.01 0.25 -3.34
C PRO A 418 -16.27 1.13 -4.35
N GLU A 419 -15.77 0.53 -5.44
CA GLU A 419 -15.07 1.24 -6.51
C GLU A 419 -15.92 2.33 -7.15
N PHE A 420 -17.24 2.09 -7.27
CA PHE A 420 -18.19 3.01 -7.89
C PHE A 420 -19.27 3.44 -6.91
N ALA A 421 -19.68 4.70 -7.02
CA ALA A 421 -20.83 5.19 -6.27
C ALA A 421 -22.11 4.65 -6.90
N LYS A 422 -23.17 4.49 -6.10
CA LYS A 422 -24.50 4.08 -6.61
C LYS A 422 -25.07 5.09 -7.61
N THR A 423 -24.65 6.35 -7.52
CA THR A 423 -25.05 7.44 -8.42
C THR A 423 -24.36 7.41 -9.78
N ASP A 424 -23.32 6.58 -9.95
CA ASP A 424 -22.56 6.52 -11.20
C ASP A 424 -23.35 5.77 -12.26
N THR A 425 -23.77 6.49 -13.30
CA THR A 425 -24.68 5.97 -14.34
C THR A 425 -23.96 5.11 -15.38
N ALA A 426 -22.67 5.34 -15.61
CA ALA A 426 -21.81 4.57 -16.52
C ALA A 426 -20.32 4.71 -16.14
N PRO A 427 -19.89 4.13 -15.00
CA PRO A 427 -18.54 4.31 -14.54
C PRO A 427 -17.50 3.69 -15.48
N ARG A 428 -16.41 4.41 -15.74
CA ARG A 428 -15.29 3.90 -16.53
C ARG A 428 -14.50 2.87 -15.71
N SER A 429 -14.59 1.60 -16.13
CA SER A 429 -13.82 0.49 -15.58
C SER A 429 -12.73 0.05 -16.55
N PHE A 430 -11.69 -0.60 -16.03
CA PHE A 430 -10.62 -1.21 -16.81
C PHE A 430 -10.63 -2.72 -16.55
N ILE A 431 -10.40 -3.50 -17.62
CA ILE A 431 -10.23 -4.95 -17.51
C ILE A 431 -8.87 -5.28 -16.89
N LEU A 432 -8.72 -6.50 -16.37
CA LEU A 432 -7.52 -6.90 -15.64
C LEU A 432 -6.26 -6.74 -16.49
N ALA A 433 -6.32 -7.14 -17.76
CA ALA A 433 -5.20 -7.03 -18.70
C ALA A 433 -4.72 -5.58 -18.92
N ARG A 434 -5.58 -4.58 -18.69
CA ARG A 434 -5.28 -3.15 -18.80
C ARG A 434 -4.92 -2.50 -17.47
N THR A 435 -5.11 -3.19 -16.36
CA THR A 435 -4.77 -2.71 -15.02
C THR A 435 -3.45 -3.35 -14.59
N LYS A 436 -2.36 -2.59 -14.72
CA LYS A 436 -0.98 -3.06 -14.56
C LYS A 436 -0.49 -3.09 -13.13
N PHE A 437 -1.06 -2.25 -12.27
CA PHE A 437 -0.80 -2.23 -10.84
C PHE A 437 -2.08 -1.79 -10.13
N ARG A 438 -2.30 -2.31 -8.92
CA ARG A 438 -3.48 -2.07 -8.08
C ARG A 438 -2.99 -1.92 -6.66
N ALA A 439 -3.52 -0.95 -5.94
CA ALA A 439 -3.30 -0.82 -4.52
C ALA A 439 -4.45 -0.07 -3.87
N TYR A 440 -4.61 -0.28 -2.57
CA TYR A 440 -5.48 0.52 -1.72
C TYR A 440 -4.66 1.19 -0.63
N ASN A 441 -4.78 2.51 -0.49
CA ASN A 441 -4.15 3.26 0.58
C ASN A 441 -5.17 3.48 1.70
N TYR A 442 -4.99 2.77 2.82
CA TYR A 442 -5.91 2.84 3.96
C TYR A 442 -6.00 4.25 4.54
N SER A 443 -4.86 4.90 4.79
CA SER A 443 -4.76 6.23 5.41
C SER A 443 -5.45 7.33 4.61
N CYS A 444 -5.55 7.15 3.29
CA CYS A 444 -6.20 8.11 2.39
C CYS A 444 -7.58 7.64 1.91
N THR A 445 -8.09 6.49 2.38
CA THR A 445 -9.36 5.88 1.94
C THR A 445 -9.53 5.89 0.42
N SER A 446 -8.46 5.52 -0.29
CA SER A 446 -8.34 5.69 -1.75
C SER A 446 -7.75 4.46 -2.41
N PHE A 447 -8.32 4.04 -3.54
CA PHE A 447 -7.68 3.08 -4.42
C PHE A 447 -6.87 3.78 -5.49
N LEU A 448 -5.79 3.13 -5.92
CA LEU A 448 -4.94 3.59 -7.01
C LEU A 448 -4.69 2.42 -7.96
N ASP A 449 -4.98 2.63 -9.23
CA ASP A 449 -4.64 1.71 -10.31
C ASP A 449 -3.69 2.39 -11.30
N LEU A 450 -2.69 1.67 -11.78
CA LEU A 450 -1.93 2.04 -12.97
C LEU A 450 -2.58 1.35 -14.17
N VAL A 451 -3.16 2.12 -15.09
CA VAL A 451 -3.98 1.59 -16.19
C VAL A 451 -3.44 1.99 -17.56
N GLU A 452 -3.61 1.11 -18.53
CA GLU A 452 -3.42 1.39 -19.96
C GLU A 452 -4.66 2.06 -20.55
N ASP A 453 -4.54 3.34 -20.90
CA ASP A 453 -5.62 4.14 -21.46
C ASP A 453 -5.43 4.38 -22.97
N GLU A 454 -6.23 3.68 -23.77
CA GLU A 454 -6.24 3.81 -25.24
C GLU A 454 -6.76 5.17 -25.72
N HIS A 455 -7.61 5.82 -24.93
CA HIS A 455 -8.27 7.08 -25.29
C HIS A 455 -7.41 8.31 -24.95
N CYS A 456 -6.23 8.09 -24.39
CA CYS A 456 -5.41 9.19 -23.85
C CYS A 456 -4.48 9.82 -24.89
N CYS A 457 -3.80 8.98 -25.68
CA CYS A 457 -2.76 9.43 -26.60
C CYS A 457 -3.17 9.40 -28.07
N ASN A 458 -4.37 8.93 -28.41
CA ASN A 458 -5.04 8.97 -29.72
C ASN A 458 -4.15 8.68 -30.95
N ASP A 459 -3.09 7.90 -30.77
CA ASP A 459 -2.15 7.53 -31.82
C ASP A 459 -2.15 6.01 -31.93
N ALA A 460 -2.82 5.51 -32.97
CA ALA A 460 -2.95 4.08 -33.22
C ALA A 460 -1.61 3.39 -33.52
N SER A 461 -0.54 4.15 -33.81
CA SER A 461 0.81 3.61 -33.99
C SER A 461 1.57 3.42 -32.68
N LYS A 462 1.05 3.98 -31.58
CA LYS A 462 1.66 3.93 -30.25
C LYS A 462 0.87 3.02 -29.31
N PRO A 463 1.54 2.41 -28.33
CA PRO A 463 0.86 1.65 -27.30
C PRO A 463 0.01 2.58 -26.43
N PRO A 464 -1.03 2.04 -25.78
CA PRO A 464 -1.85 2.80 -24.84
C PRO A 464 -1.02 3.43 -23.74
N CYS A 465 -1.40 4.65 -23.35
CA CYS A 465 -0.65 5.41 -22.36
C CYS A 465 -1.00 4.97 -20.95
N LEU A 466 0.02 4.74 -20.13
CA LEU A 466 -0.10 4.48 -18.72
C LEU A 466 -0.58 5.74 -17.99
N ARG A 467 -1.61 5.59 -17.17
CA ARG A 467 -2.18 6.63 -16.32
C ARG A 467 -2.51 6.08 -14.95
N LEU A 468 -2.46 6.93 -13.95
CA LEU A 468 -3.03 6.68 -12.64
C LEU A 468 -4.53 6.90 -12.68
N ARG A 469 -5.27 5.93 -12.17
CA ARG A 469 -6.69 6.01 -11.91
C ARG A 469 -6.91 5.94 -10.41
N VAL A 470 -7.55 6.95 -9.85
CA VAL A 470 -7.79 7.03 -8.40
C VAL A 470 -9.25 7.27 -8.14
N GLY A 471 -9.83 6.51 -7.21
CA GLY A 471 -11.09 6.82 -6.57
C GLY A 471 -10.91 6.86 -5.05
N SER A 472 -11.57 7.83 -4.44
CA SER A 472 -11.49 8.09 -3.00
C SER A 472 -12.88 8.26 -2.42
N ARG A 473 -12.99 8.08 -1.11
CA ARG A 473 -14.19 8.46 -0.36
C ARG A 473 -13.80 9.23 0.88
N ARG A 474 -14.73 10.05 1.35
CA ARG A 474 -14.61 10.78 2.61
C ARG A 474 -15.94 10.75 3.35
N GLU A 475 -15.88 10.95 4.66
CA GLU A 475 -17.07 11.11 5.48
C GLU A 475 -17.81 12.38 5.05
N SER A 476 -19.12 12.30 4.91
CA SER A 476 -19.99 13.41 4.48
C SER A 476 -20.91 13.91 5.59
N GLY A 477 -20.97 13.19 6.72
CA GLY A 477 -21.80 13.50 7.88
C GLY A 477 -22.59 12.30 8.41
N LEU A 478 -23.47 12.56 9.37
CA LEU A 478 -24.44 11.57 9.87
C LEU A 478 -25.65 11.50 8.95
N LYS A 479 -26.18 10.30 8.71
CA LYS A 479 -27.48 10.14 8.04
C LYS A 479 -28.55 10.84 8.87
N ASN A 480 -29.24 11.83 8.29
CA ASN A 480 -30.47 12.34 8.87
C ASN A 480 -31.54 11.24 8.79
N SER A 481 -31.95 10.71 9.94
CA SER A 481 -33.00 9.70 10.00
C SER A 481 -34.36 10.31 9.63
N ALA A 482 -34.79 10.10 8.38
CA ALA A 482 -36.19 9.87 8.03
C ALA A 482 -36.29 9.31 6.60
N PRO A 483 -36.37 7.99 6.41
CA PRO A 483 -36.98 7.48 5.20
C PRO A 483 -38.49 7.66 5.37
N ASP A 484 -39.07 8.69 4.74
CA ASP A 484 -40.52 8.81 4.59
C ASP A 484 -40.97 7.73 3.60
N ILE A 485 -41.11 6.49 4.09
CA ILE A 485 -41.60 5.37 3.29
C ILE A 485 -43.13 5.48 3.21
N LYS A 486 -43.59 6.42 2.39
CA LYS A 486 -44.95 6.38 1.81
C LYS A 486 -44.83 6.08 0.32
N GLY A 487 -44.60 4.80 0.02
CA GLY A 487 -44.65 4.30 -1.34
C GLY A 487 -44.67 2.78 -1.37
N LYS A 488 -45.59 2.19 -2.14
CA LYS A 488 -45.61 0.75 -2.42
C LYS A 488 -44.33 0.37 -3.16
N GLY A 489 -43.37 -0.21 -2.44
CA GLY A 489 -42.05 -0.60 -2.96
C GLY A 489 -42.17 -1.70 -4.03
N ARG A 490 -41.50 -1.49 -5.17
CA ARG A 490 -41.24 -2.54 -6.17
C ARG A 490 -40.32 -3.61 -5.54
N ALA A 491 -40.54 -4.87 -5.87
CA ALA A 491 -39.81 -6.04 -5.38
C ALA A 491 -38.30 -6.13 -5.74
N ASN A 492 -37.69 -5.04 -6.24
CA ASN A 492 -36.26 -4.98 -6.62
C ASN A 492 -35.47 -3.98 -5.76
N ALA A 493 -35.91 -3.69 -4.54
CA ALA A 493 -35.14 -2.87 -3.62
C ALA A 493 -33.90 -3.66 -3.18
N VAL A 494 -32.73 -3.25 -3.68
CA VAL A 494 -31.42 -3.71 -3.19
C VAL A 494 -31.43 -3.54 -1.67
N ILE A 495 -31.41 -4.65 -0.93
CA ILE A 495 -31.28 -4.63 0.54
C ILE A 495 -29.95 -3.95 0.84
N GLU A 496 -30.00 -2.70 1.28
CA GLU A 496 -28.78 -1.98 1.66
C GLU A 496 -28.18 -2.63 2.91
N PRO A 497 -26.85 -2.82 2.97
CA PRO A 497 -26.21 -3.22 4.21
C PRO A 497 -26.52 -2.16 5.27
N VAL A 498 -27.13 -2.61 6.36
CA VAL A 498 -27.40 -1.77 7.53
C VAL A 498 -26.09 -1.67 8.30
N PHE A 499 -25.44 -0.51 8.20
CA PHE A 499 -24.24 -0.21 8.97
C PHE A 499 -24.59 0.23 10.39
N ALA A 500 -23.80 -0.21 11.36
CA ALA A 500 -24.00 0.11 12.78
C ALA A 500 -23.63 1.55 13.11
N ASP A 501 -22.65 2.12 12.41
CA ASP A 501 -22.33 3.54 12.43
C ASP A 501 -23.23 4.27 11.44
N LEU A 502 -24.02 5.22 11.92
CA LEU A 502 -24.90 6.06 11.09
C LEU A 502 -24.12 7.08 10.23
N VAL A 503 -22.87 6.78 9.90
CA VAL A 503 -21.94 7.62 9.15
C VAL A 503 -22.16 7.39 7.66
N GLU A 504 -22.23 8.48 6.90
CA GLU A 504 -22.34 8.45 5.45
C GLU A 504 -20.99 8.79 4.81
N TYR A 505 -20.59 7.97 3.84
CA TYR A 505 -19.43 8.24 3.00
C TYR A 505 -19.87 8.79 1.65
N ARG A 506 -19.21 9.85 1.20
CA ARG A 506 -19.32 10.38 -0.15
C ARG A 506 -18.09 10.00 -0.95
N SER A 507 -18.30 9.31 -2.06
CA SER A 507 -17.25 9.04 -3.04
C SER A 507 -16.92 10.30 -3.85
N SER A 508 -15.63 10.55 -4.01
CA SER A 508 -15.11 11.53 -4.95
C SER A 508 -15.20 10.97 -6.37
N PRO A 509 -15.35 11.81 -7.40
CA PRO A 509 -15.28 11.35 -8.79
C PRO A 509 -13.94 10.65 -9.06
N ILE A 510 -13.98 9.54 -9.81
CA ILE A 510 -12.76 8.85 -10.23
C ILE A 510 -11.96 9.75 -11.16
N THR A 511 -10.69 9.95 -10.83
CA THR A 511 -9.76 10.82 -11.56
C THR A 511 -8.75 10.00 -12.34
N LEU A 512 -8.31 10.54 -13.49
CA LEU A 512 -7.25 9.96 -14.31
C LEU A 512 -6.13 10.98 -14.51
N TRP A 513 -4.91 10.62 -14.09
CA TRP A 513 -3.72 11.47 -14.15
C TRP A 513 -2.55 10.75 -14.85
N PRO A 514 -1.73 11.43 -15.66
CA PRO A 514 -1.88 12.82 -16.10
C PRO A 514 -3.09 12.97 -17.03
N PRO A 515 -3.55 14.19 -17.33
CA PRO A 515 -4.53 14.44 -18.39
C PRO A 515 -4.04 13.93 -19.77
N PRO A 516 -4.90 13.90 -20.81
CA PRO A 516 -4.48 13.55 -22.17
C PRO A 516 -3.25 14.34 -22.63
N ALA A 517 -2.32 13.70 -23.34
CA ALA A 517 -1.05 14.30 -23.78
C ALA A 517 -1.27 15.58 -24.62
N SER A 518 -2.36 15.63 -25.38
CA SER A 518 -2.77 16.77 -26.19
C SER A 518 -3.20 18.01 -25.39
N ARG A 519 -3.38 17.90 -24.07
CA ARG A 519 -3.93 19.00 -23.26
C ARG A 519 -2.98 20.19 -23.10
N CYS A 520 -1.70 19.92 -22.84
CA CYS A 520 -0.66 20.94 -22.66
C CYS A 520 0.74 20.31 -22.65
N ALA A 521 1.78 21.15 -22.78
CA ALA A 521 3.18 20.71 -22.82
C ALA A 521 3.58 19.88 -21.59
N CYS A 522 3.17 20.28 -20.37
CA CYS A 522 3.45 19.48 -19.17
C CYS A 522 2.75 18.13 -19.18
N SER A 523 1.56 18.04 -19.78
CA SER A 523 0.87 16.76 -19.91
C SER A 523 1.64 15.84 -20.85
N SER A 524 2.13 16.37 -21.98
CA SER A 524 3.00 15.62 -22.90
C SER A 524 4.27 15.14 -22.19
N ARG A 525 4.98 16.03 -21.48
CA ARG A 525 6.18 15.68 -20.70
C ARG A 525 5.91 14.61 -19.66
N LEU A 526 4.79 14.71 -18.93
CA LEU A 526 4.37 13.68 -17.99
C LEU A 526 4.14 12.34 -18.68
N HIS A 527 3.51 12.31 -19.86
CA HIS A 527 3.39 11.08 -20.64
C HIS A 527 4.75 10.52 -21.05
N ASP A 528 5.71 11.35 -21.43
CA ASP A 528 7.08 10.91 -21.77
C ASP A 528 7.83 10.33 -20.56
N ILE A 529 7.54 10.82 -19.35
CA ILE A 529 8.06 10.30 -18.07
C ILE A 529 7.41 8.97 -17.70
N LEU A 530 6.07 8.90 -17.74
CA LEU A 530 5.29 7.72 -17.35
C LEU A 530 5.34 6.59 -18.39
N ASN A 531 5.61 6.91 -19.65
CA ASN A 531 5.64 5.98 -20.76
C ASN A 531 7.01 6.01 -21.47
N PRO A 532 8.12 5.68 -20.75
CA PRO A 532 9.44 5.63 -21.34
C PRO A 532 9.48 4.70 -22.55
N GLN A 533 10.29 5.09 -23.54
CA GLN A 533 10.56 4.25 -24.71
C GLN A 533 11.34 3.01 -24.27
N LEU A 534 10.91 1.84 -24.74
CA LEU A 534 11.55 0.57 -24.41
C LEU A 534 12.56 0.19 -25.50
N PRO A 535 13.77 -0.29 -25.13
CA PRO A 535 14.90 -0.36 -26.05
C PRO A 535 14.76 -1.34 -27.23
N LEU A 536 13.92 -2.39 -27.18
CA LEU A 536 13.65 -3.30 -28.32
C LEU A 536 12.35 -4.09 -28.08
N GLY A 537 11.38 -4.05 -29.00
CA GLY A 537 10.18 -4.92 -28.98
C GLY A 537 8.93 -4.27 -29.57
N PRO A 538 7.91 -5.05 -29.98
CA PRO A 538 6.62 -4.49 -30.38
C PRO A 538 6.06 -3.71 -29.20
N SER A 539 5.82 -2.41 -29.39
CA SER A 539 5.52 -1.43 -28.35
C SER A 539 4.36 -1.78 -27.42
N TYR A 540 3.53 -2.74 -27.81
CA TYR A 540 2.28 -3.16 -27.17
C TYR A 540 2.44 -4.17 -26.02
N ALA A 541 3.51 -4.97 -26.00
CA ALA A 541 3.72 -5.94 -24.92
C ALA A 541 4.65 -5.34 -23.87
N ARG A 542 4.08 -4.93 -22.73
CA ARG A 542 4.82 -4.32 -21.60
C ARG A 542 4.56 -5.12 -20.33
N SER A 543 5.62 -5.41 -19.59
CA SER A 543 5.53 -5.92 -18.23
C SER A 543 5.75 -4.75 -17.27
N VAL A 544 4.89 -4.64 -16.26
CA VAL A 544 4.95 -3.58 -15.27
C VAL A 544 4.85 -4.22 -13.90
N ILE A 545 5.75 -3.81 -13.02
CA ILE A 545 5.74 -4.17 -11.60
C ILE A 545 5.77 -2.87 -10.80
N GLY A 546 4.95 -2.76 -9.76
CA GLY A 546 4.77 -1.53 -9.00
C GLY A 546 4.68 -1.80 -7.51
N VAL A 547 5.01 -0.77 -6.72
CA VAL A 547 4.86 -0.73 -5.27
C VAL A 547 4.38 0.67 -4.88
N LEU A 548 3.37 0.73 -4.02
CA LEU A 548 2.84 1.96 -3.45
C LEU A 548 3.02 1.92 -1.94
N ASP A 549 3.59 2.96 -1.35
CA ASP A 549 3.54 3.19 0.09
C ASP A 549 2.55 4.31 0.46
N ASP A 550 2.73 4.92 1.62
CA ASP A 550 1.86 6.01 2.09
C ASP A 550 2.05 7.34 1.34
N ARG A 551 3.07 7.46 0.47
CA ARG A 551 3.53 8.73 -0.14
C ARG A 551 3.91 8.64 -1.62
N THR A 552 4.38 7.50 -2.10
CA THR A 552 5.08 7.36 -3.38
C THR A 552 4.66 6.09 -4.08
N LEU A 553 4.38 6.21 -5.38
CA LEU A 553 4.28 5.08 -6.28
C LEU A 553 5.60 4.93 -7.03
N VAL A 554 6.20 3.75 -6.97
CA VAL A 554 7.35 3.37 -7.78
C VAL A 554 6.96 2.20 -8.66
N TYR A 555 7.26 2.27 -9.94
CA TYR A 555 7.05 1.14 -10.83
C TYR A 555 8.16 1.04 -11.87
N MET A 556 8.39 -0.17 -12.35
CA MET A 556 9.34 -0.46 -13.42
C MET A 556 8.57 -0.97 -14.63
N ILE A 557 8.91 -0.45 -15.80
CA ILE A 557 8.40 -0.92 -17.09
C ILE A 557 9.51 -1.68 -17.81
N LYS A 558 9.17 -2.88 -18.26
CA LYS A 558 10.01 -3.75 -19.08
C LYS A 558 9.30 -4.13 -20.37
N VAL A 559 10.09 -4.58 -21.35
CA VAL A 559 9.58 -5.28 -22.53
C VAL A 559 8.86 -6.54 -22.07
N GLY A 560 7.63 -6.75 -22.55
CA GLY A 560 6.86 -7.95 -22.26
C GLY A 560 7.53 -9.18 -22.87
N ARG A 561 7.38 -10.35 -22.23
CA ARG A 561 7.89 -11.62 -22.76
C ARG A 561 7.11 -11.96 -24.03
N SER A 562 7.78 -12.01 -25.18
CA SER A 562 7.28 -12.65 -26.39
C SER A 562 7.35 -14.18 -26.19
N TYR A 563 6.36 -14.93 -26.69
CA TYR A 563 6.48 -16.38 -26.77
C TYR A 563 7.73 -16.73 -27.62
N GLY A 564 8.76 -17.31 -27.00
CA GLY A 564 9.90 -17.92 -27.72
C GLY A 564 11.29 -17.31 -27.52
N ALA A 565 11.48 -16.20 -26.80
CA ALA A 565 12.83 -15.67 -26.49
C ALA A 565 12.95 -15.21 -25.03
N SER A 566 13.96 -15.69 -24.31
CA SER A 566 14.31 -15.19 -22.98
C SER A 566 14.94 -13.81 -23.10
N ASN A 567 14.13 -12.76 -23.12
CA ASN A 567 14.59 -11.39 -22.93
C ASN A 567 14.96 -11.12 -21.46
N GLU A 568 15.70 -12.04 -20.82
CA GLU A 568 16.13 -11.94 -19.42
C GLU A 568 17.16 -10.82 -19.19
N GLY A 569 17.71 -10.20 -20.24
CA GLY A 569 18.68 -9.09 -20.15
C GLY A 569 18.16 -7.70 -20.53
N ALA A 570 16.86 -7.51 -20.77
CA ALA A 570 16.34 -6.18 -21.11
C ALA A 570 16.11 -5.32 -19.85
N LEU A 571 16.93 -4.29 -19.67
CA LEU A 571 16.82 -3.34 -18.57
C LEU A 571 15.44 -2.65 -18.59
N GLY A 572 14.78 -2.64 -17.43
CA GLY A 572 13.55 -1.89 -17.20
C GLY A 572 13.84 -0.46 -16.80
N THR A 573 12.94 0.48 -17.14
CA THR A 573 13.00 1.85 -16.64
C THR A 573 12.15 2.00 -15.40
N VAL A 574 12.73 2.53 -14.33
CA VAL A 574 12.06 2.81 -13.05
C VAL A 574 11.49 4.23 -13.08
N VAL A 575 10.20 4.36 -12.80
CA VAL A 575 9.47 5.61 -12.70
C VAL A 575 9.01 5.80 -11.26
N VAL A 576 9.18 7.02 -10.75
CA VAL A 576 8.80 7.43 -9.41
C VAL A 576 7.75 8.53 -9.52
N ILE A 577 6.67 8.42 -8.76
CA ILE A 577 5.62 9.43 -8.62
C ILE A 577 5.44 9.72 -7.12
N ASP A 578 5.77 10.94 -6.70
CA ASP A 578 5.71 11.37 -5.30
C ASP A 578 4.48 12.26 -5.06
N PHE A 579 3.68 11.91 -4.05
CA PHE A 579 2.48 12.63 -3.63
C PHE A 579 2.73 13.55 -2.44
N THR A 580 3.99 13.79 -2.08
CA THR A 580 4.36 14.72 -1.03
C THR A 580 5.07 15.95 -1.58
N ARG A 581 4.81 17.10 -0.96
CA ARG A 581 5.44 18.35 -1.36
C ARG A 581 6.96 18.25 -1.16
N PRO A 582 7.78 18.74 -2.11
CA PRO A 582 9.22 18.84 -1.89
C PRO A 582 9.48 19.69 -0.65
N ASP A 583 10.36 19.19 0.24
CA ASP A 583 10.72 19.92 1.43
C ASP A 583 11.47 21.18 0.99
N ASN A 584 10.84 22.36 1.15
CA ASN A 584 11.56 23.63 1.12
C ASN A 584 12.38 23.72 2.42
N ILE A 585 13.39 22.86 2.58
CA ILE A 585 14.47 23.13 3.54
C ILE A 585 15.25 24.27 2.91
N VAL A 586 14.79 25.49 3.19
CA VAL A 586 15.66 26.66 3.11
C VAL A 586 16.83 26.32 4.02
N GLU A 587 18.03 26.16 3.45
CA GLU A 587 19.28 26.30 4.18
C GLU A 587 19.29 27.70 4.79
N SER A 588 18.64 27.84 5.95
CA SER A 588 18.58 29.07 6.71
C SER A 588 19.84 29.15 7.56
N THR A 589 20.92 29.56 6.92
CA THR A 589 22.03 30.22 7.61
C THR A 589 21.45 31.47 8.28
N ILE A 590 21.21 31.37 9.59
CA ILE A 590 21.13 32.41 10.63
C ILE A 590 20.81 33.85 10.14
N SER A 591 19.55 34.28 10.32
CA SER A 591 19.20 35.64 10.81
C SER A 591 17.68 35.75 11.11
N PRO A 592 17.24 36.41 12.20
CA PRO A 592 15.86 36.38 12.64
C PRO A 592 15.05 37.54 12.03
N THR A 593 14.29 37.28 10.97
CA THR A 593 13.14 38.13 10.60
C THR A 593 11.99 37.27 10.11
N ALA A 594 10.83 37.47 10.74
CA ALA A 594 9.61 36.69 10.55
C ALA A 594 9.17 36.59 9.07
N PRO A 595 8.66 35.43 8.61
CA PRO A 595 8.12 35.32 7.25
C PRO A 595 6.74 35.99 7.20
N THR A 596 6.66 37.10 6.48
CA THR A 596 5.40 37.71 6.07
C THR A 596 4.86 36.93 4.86
N LEU A 597 3.71 36.28 5.02
CA LEU A 597 2.98 35.65 3.91
C LEU A 597 2.62 36.71 2.87
N ALA A 598 3.18 36.55 1.67
CA ALA A 598 2.97 37.46 0.55
C ALA A 598 1.49 37.59 0.20
N ARG A 599 1.06 38.85 0.15
CA ARG A 599 -0.29 39.36 -0.08
C ARG A 599 -0.46 39.57 -1.59
N CYS A 600 -1.31 38.79 -2.25
CA CYS A 600 -1.76 39.07 -3.61
C CYS A 600 -2.93 40.07 -3.56
N ASP A 601 -2.61 41.36 -3.48
CA ASP A 601 -3.58 42.42 -3.78
C ASP A 601 -3.39 42.86 -5.23
N SER A 602 -4.50 42.81 -5.96
CA SER A 602 -4.69 43.34 -7.31
C SER A 602 -4.30 44.81 -7.43
N LYS A 603 -3.43 45.15 -8.39
CA LYS A 603 -3.32 46.52 -8.90
C LYS A 603 -3.21 46.55 -10.42
N MET A 604 -3.99 47.48 -10.95
CA MET A 604 -4.19 47.86 -12.34
C MET A 604 -2.87 48.15 -13.07
N ALA A 605 -2.90 47.89 -14.37
CA ALA A 605 -1.90 48.30 -15.35
C ALA A 605 -1.65 49.81 -15.30
N ASN A 606 -0.37 50.18 -15.34
CA ASN A 606 0.10 51.37 -16.01
C ASN A 606 1.41 51.00 -16.72
N ASP A 607 1.49 51.44 -17.96
CA ASP A 607 2.54 51.19 -18.94
C ASP A 607 3.90 51.80 -18.59
N ASN A 608 4.89 51.29 -19.33
CA ASN A 608 6.22 51.85 -19.66
C ASN A 608 7.38 51.58 -18.71
N ASP A 609 8.29 50.70 -19.16
CA ASP A 609 9.63 51.04 -19.67
C ASP A 609 10.63 49.87 -19.52
N ASP A 610 11.43 49.73 -20.56
CA ASP A 610 12.40 48.70 -20.88
C ASP A 610 13.52 48.53 -19.84
N GLU A 611 13.96 47.29 -19.57
CA GLU A 611 15.40 46.97 -19.54
C GLU A 611 15.70 45.45 -19.52
N ALA A 612 16.40 45.04 -20.59
CA ALA A 612 17.45 44.02 -20.70
C ALA A 612 17.28 42.66 -19.97
N GLY A 613 16.93 41.66 -20.78
CA GLY A 613 16.96 40.25 -20.42
C GLY A 613 18.36 39.73 -20.08
N LYS A 614 18.51 39.27 -18.84
CA LYS A 614 19.41 38.15 -18.52
C LYS A 614 18.60 36.87 -18.68
N GLU A 615 18.77 36.19 -19.80
CA GLU A 615 18.34 34.81 -19.96
C GLU A 615 19.13 33.95 -18.95
N ALA A 616 18.52 33.69 -17.79
CA ALA A 616 18.88 32.54 -17.00
C ALA A 616 18.59 31.31 -17.86
N SER A 617 19.65 30.62 -18.28
CA SER A 617 19.54 29.30 -18.92
C SER A 617 18.91 28.34 -17.91
N ASP A 618 17.59 28.23 -17.98
CA ASP A 618 16.77 27.32 -17.20
C ASP A 618 17.05 25.90 -17.73
N ASP A 619 18.04 25.23 -17.14
CA ASP A 619 18.50 23.90 -17.53
C ASP A 619 17.38 22.87 -17.28
N PHE A 620 16.61 22.60 -18.33
CA PHE A 620 15.32 21.94 -18.23
C PHE A 620 15.49 20.42 -18.34
N ASP A 621 15.45 19.71 -17.20
CA ASP A 621 15.55 18.25 -17.18
C ASP A 621 14.24 17.58 -17.66
N ALA A 622 14.21 17.15 -18.93
CA ALA A 622 13.07 16.46 -19.53
C ALA A 622 12.68 15.13 -18.84
N SER A 623 13.55 14.57 -18.00
CA SER A 623 13.32 13.29 -17.31
C SER A 623 12.57 13.41 -15.97
N CYS A 624 12.41 14.64 -15.47
CA CYS A 624 11.75 14.98 -14.22
C CYS A 624 10.58 15.92 -14.46
N TRP A 625 9.57 15.93 -13.59
CA TRP A 625 8.51 16.92 -13.54
C TRP A 625 8.20 17.21 -12.08
N GLN A 626 8.03 18.50 -11.75
CA GLN A 626 7.65 18.96 -10.42
C GLN A 626 6.50 19.94 -10.50
N TRP A 627 5.58 19.84 -9.55
CA TRP A 627 4.45 20.74 -9.42
C TRP A 627 4.93 22.12 -8.97
N ALA A 628 4.41 23.15 -9.63
CA ALA A 628 4.63 24.55 -9.26
C ALA A 628 3.32 25.24 -8.86
N ILE A 629 3.41 26.27 -8.03
CA ILE A 629 2.24 27.08 -7.67
C ILE A 629 1.64 27.69 -8.95
N GLY A 630 0.33 27.56 -9.11
CA GLY A 630 -0.38 28.04 -10.29
C GLY A 630 -0.24 27.14 -11.52
N GLN A 631 0.36 25.95 -11.40
CA GLN A 631 0.53 24.99 -12.51
C GLN A 631 -0.78 24.72 -13.26
N ASN A 632 -1.90 24.55 -12.55
CA ASN A 632 -3.20 24.33 -13.18
C ASN A 632 -3.62 25.52 -14.07
N ARG A 633 -3.40 26.75 -13.62
CA ARG A 633 -3.65 27.95 -14.43
C ARG A 633 -2.74 27.99 -15.65
N ARG A 634 -1.43 27.70 -15.47
CA ARG A 634 -0.45 27.63 -16.55
C ARG A 634 -0.78 26.55 -17.59
N CYS A 635 -1.24 25.38 -17.15
CA CYS A 635 -1.67 24.31 -18.04
C CYS A 635 -2.93 24.70 -18.82
N LYS A 636 -3.86 25.42 -18.19
CA LYS A 636 -5.05 25.95 -18.87
C LYS A 636 -4.72 27.04 -19.88
N SER A 637 -3.72 27.88 -19.61
CA SER A 637 -3.24 28.93 -20.52
C SER A 637 -2.23 28.44 -21.56
N GLY A 638 -1.82 27.17 -21.51
CA GLY A 638 -0.79 26.61 -22.40
C GLY A 638 0.63 27.15 -22.16
N THR A 639 0.84 27.95 -21.11
CA THR A 639 2.13 28.57 -20.76
C THR A 639 2.94 27.72 -19.77
N CYS A 640 2.53 26.48 -19.56
CA CYS A 640 3.20 25.55 -18.68
C CYS A 640 4.44 24.97 -19.37
N ARG A 641 5.51 24.74 -18.61
CA ARG A 641 6.75 24.13 -19.10
C ARG A 641 6.91 22.75 -18.47
#